data_AF-A0A4R8T272-F1
#
_entry.id   AF-A0A4R8T272-F1
#
_cell.length_a   1.000
_cell.length_b   1.000
_cell.length_c   1.000
_cell.angle_alpha   90.00
_cell.angle_beta   90.00
_cell.angle_gamma   90.00
#
_symmetry.space_group_name_H-M   'P 1'
#
loop_
_entity.id
_entity.type
_entity.pdbx_description
1 polymer ?
#
loop_
_entity_poly.entity_id
_entity_poly.type
_entity_poly.pdbx_seq_one_letter_code
_entity_poly.pdbx_strand_id
1 'polypeptide(L)'
;MAPVSRWTWYLGEAEKDPTVIAAVVPTHDASKTTSGKTTATGKTTTTGKTTTGSSAASSSTASSSTASRPTTRCASACCSTTGSTAGAPARCAPSSCSSAGRAPAPSGPISGAPTSTPACASTSNSTDRTSTETTGNATETVTDRKRIPMSKSLYDDFVAVHFLNFRNAHLTASFFAFHRYYLATFEDKLRTECGFKGALPYWEWGLDTQNPAASPVFDGSETSLGSDGAPIRHDGFRIRQPFTKNIIFLKSGTGGGCIQRGPFSNMTVHMGPSRLLQYGTDKPFNVSQPLLDLPRCLKRDLNAYVASTYNSFRNTTTLITNSNNIKNFAALLQGDDRSFPNTLGVNMGGQLIIGGDPGADETIAPGDPAFWLHQAQIDRLYWVWQNLDFEKRQGVSGTLTFQNVPKTRNGSVEDAIDLTPLAKPVKIKDLMNTSGGTPLCYIASLIMIDFTLSSSQRAARDNAATFASQVLRGAYDAYTKLPNDGKSRFLSTRHLFEKATTAGVVKSLVPPHLGGTGGTLLEAALVTKELFAEEPGVALNILTISLGLMPVVFSGAGAELQRKLVGPFLKAEGAPLAALQWSEPGGTANFMEVGGMGVQTTARFDGEDGCWVVNGEKIWAGNGAGWDGNGADLQVVFCRDAAADAEKPVDGAVLLAVPRSVIDENPEGAFGVVEYRETPGFTVHCGPRVAFRNLRVPEMYTLARGQDADDSRGGRVKVAERQSAADLLVSLKTRIDTARLLAWRAASALDRGEKNAVELCSQAKIYGSEAAVKGVAEAMRVVGIESYTSRYPFARLVQEAAVLPIFDGGNQGVRRRVVQRAMMEADYDPFAELDDSSTS
;
A
#
# COMPACT_ATOMS: atom_id res chain seq x y z
N MET A 1 51.60 -4.60 -7.62
CA MET A 1 51.48 -4.38 -6.16
C MET A 1 50.00 -4.39 -5.79
N ALA A 2 49.68 -4.81 -4.57
CA ALA A 2 48.33 -4.83 -4.00
C ALA A 2 48.10 -3.57 -3.11
N PRO A 3 46.90 -3.30 -2.56
CA PRO A 3 45.66 -4.09 -2.64
C PRO A 3 44.41 -3.32 -3.12
N VAL A 4 43.38 -4.09 -3.49
CA VAL A 4 42.00 -3.59 -3.60
C VAL A 4 41.40 -3.50 -2.20
N SER A 5 40.89 -2.33 -1.79
CA SER A 5 40.07 -2.20 -0.57
C SER A 5 39.16 -0.97 -0.63
N ARG A 6 38.00 -1.05 0.04
CA ARG A 6 36.98 -0.01 0.21
C ARG A 6 36.28 0.50 -1.08
N TRP A 7 35.23 -0.21 -1.48
CA TRP A 7 34.05 0.40 -2.11
C TRP A 7 32.84 0.21 -1.18
N THR A 8 32.84 0.98 -0.10
CA THR A 8 31.72 1.16 0.84
C THR A 8 31.45 2.65 0.97
N TRP A 9 30.21 3.03 1.26
CA TRP A 9 29.70 4.41 1.38
C TRP A 9 29.39 5.13 0.05
N TYR A 10 28.13 4.97 -0.39
CA TYR A 10 27.39 5.99 -1.13
C TYR A 10 25.93 6.07 -0.64
N LEU A 11 25.80 6.20 0.68
CA LEU A 11 24.59 6.68 1.37
C LEU A 11 25.07 7.77 2.33
N GLY A 12 24.63 9.00 2.09
CA GLY A 12 24.99 10.16 2.91
C GLY A 12 23.80 10.62 3.72
N GLU A 13 23.86 10.44 5.04
CA GLU A 13 23.18 11.34 5.95
C GLU A 13 24.03 12.60 6.10
N ALA A 14 23.40 13.77 6.06
CA ALA A 14 24.11 15.04 6.17
C ALA A 14 23.23 16.13 6.79
N GLU A 15 23.07 16.11 8.12
CA GLU A 15 22.72 17.32 8.88
C GLU A 15 23.03 17.17 10.38
N LYS A 16 24.11 17.85 10.84
CA LYS A 16 24.24 18.54 12.16
C LYS A 16 25.64 19.10 12.37
N ASP A 17 25.78 20.36 11.94
CA ASP A 17 26.68 21.43 12.41
C ASP A 17 28.21 21.19 12.56
N PRO A 18 29.01 22.28 12.55
CA PRO A 18 30.42 22.20 12.20
C PRO A 18 31.37 22.45 13.38
N THR A 19 32.67 22.42 13.07
CA THR A 19 33.80 22.76 13.96
C THR A 19 34.01 21.82 15.15
N VAL A 20 34.92 20.86 14.99
CA VAL A 20 36.21 20.81 15.72
C VAL A 20 37.11 19.76 15.05
N ILE A 21 38.36 20.14 14.77
CA ILE A 21 39.43 19.22 14.32
C ILE A 21 40.49 19.19 15.42
N ALA A 22 40.53 18.13 16.23
CA ALA A 22 41.66 17.85 17.13
C ALA A 22 41.64 16.40 17.67
N ALA A 23 42.72 15.66 17.39
CA ALA A 23 43.20 14.47 18.12
C ALA A 23 42.26 13.23 18.21
N VAL A 24 42.72 12.00 18.48
CA VAL A 24 44.09 11.47 18.70
C VAL A 24 44.32 10.29 17.72
N VAL A 25 45.51 10.22 17.11
CA VAL A 25 46.07 8.97 16.57
C VAL A 25 47.22 8.55 17.49
N PRO A 26 47.20 7.35 18.11
CA PRO A 26 48.38 6.79 18.76
C PRO A 26 49.46 6.48 17.73
N THR A 27 50.65 7.00 17.96
CA THR A 27 51.83 6.89 17.10
C THR A 27 52.34 5.46 16.93
N HIS A 28 52.91 5.15 15.76
CA HIS A 28 54.31 4.67 15.72
C HIS A 28 55.02 5.19 14.47
N ASP A 29 56.35 5.28 14.54
CA ASP A 29 57.21 6.14 13.71
C ASP A 29 58.01 5.38 12.63
N ALA A 30 58.34 6.05 11.51
CA ALA A 30 59.46 5.74 10.60
C ALA A 30 59.69 6.82 9.50
N SER A 31 59.85 8.10 9.88
CA SER A 31 60.73 9.11 9.22
C SER A 31 60.94 9.22 7.67
N LYS A 32 60.81 10.48 7.13
CA LYS A 32 61.60 11.12 6.03
C LYS A 32 61.33 10.66 4.56
N THR A 33 61.45 11.48 3.49
CA THR A 33 61.97 12.88 3.30
C THR A 33 61.39 13.60 2.06
N THR A 34 61.30 14.95 2.08
CA THR A 34 61.40 15.96 0.97
C THR A 34 61.06 15.57 -0.49
N SER A 35 60.06 16.12 -1.22
CA SER A 35 59.69 17.52 -1.57
C SER A 35 60.29 18.06 -2.89
N GLY A 36 59.44 18.53 -3.83
CA GLY A 36 59.80 19.24 -5.08
C GLY A 36 58.60 20.00 -5.70
N LYS A 37 58.85 21.03 -6.53
CA LYS A 37 57.84 21.98 -7.08
C LYS A 37 57.97 22.16 -8.60
N THR A 38 57.08 22.97 -9.19
CA THR A 38 57.15 23.69 -10.50
C THR A 38 56.67 22.88 -11.73
N THR A 39 56.08 23.45 -12.80
CA THR A 39 55.64 24.84 -13.11
C THR A 39 54.49 24.84 -14.15
N ALA A 40 53.85 25.99 -14.41
CA ALA A 40 52.84 26.17 -15.46
C ALA A 40 53.39 26.89 -16.72
N THR A 41 52.74 26.72 -17.88
CA THR A 41 52.54 27.75 -18.94
C THR A 41 51.63 27.22 -20.06
N GLY A 42 51.03 28.11 -20.86
CA GLY A 42 50.20 27.77 -22.03
C GLY A 42 50.62 28.56 -23.28
N LYS A 43 49.95 28.35 -24.42
CA LYS A 43 50.18 29.10 -25.66
C LYS A 43 48.96 29.14 -26.60
N THR A 44 48.93 30.14 -27.48
CA THR A 44 47.82 30.51 -28.37
C THR A 44 48.33 30.73 -29.81
N THR A 45 47.52 30.46 -30.84
CA THR A 45 47.75 30.91 -32.24
C THR A 45 46.44 30.97 -33.05
N THR A 46 46.48 31.58 -34.24
CA THR A 46 45.34 32.34 -34.83
C THR A 46 45.08 32.08 -36.32
N THR A 47 43.91 32.54 -36.82
CA THR A 47 43.50 32.80 -38.24
C THR A 47 43.32 31.60 -39.20
N GLY A 48 42.49 31.70 -40.27
CA GLY A 48 41.51 32.74 -40.63
C GLY A 48 41.22 32.87 -42.15
N LYS A 49 40.22 33.69 -42.54
CA LYS A 49 39.75 34.03 -43.91
C LYS A 49 39.06 32.89 -44.71
N THR A 50 38.26 33.12 -45.77
CA THR A 50 37.05 33.98 -46.06
C THR A 50 36.75 33.93 -47.57
N THR A 51 35.51 33.66 -47.99
CA THR A 51 34.94 34.11 -49.30
C THR A 51 33.40 34.02 -49.32
N THR A 52 32.77 34.67 -50.30
CA THR A 52 31.31 34.94 -50.39
C THR A 52 30.74 34.59 -51.78
N GLY A 53 29.45 34.26 -51.90
CA GLY A 53 28.78 34.01 -53.20
C GLY A 53 27.24 33.96 -53.14
N SER A 54 26.59 34.30 -54.27
CA SER A 54 25.16 34.68 -54.37
C SER A 54 24.64 34.40 -55.82
N SER A 55 23.35 34.42 -56.20
CA SER A 55 22.07 34.63 -55.50
C SER A 55 20.85 34.31 -56.41
N ALA A 56 19.71 33.95 -55.79
CA ALA A 56 18.32 34.13 -56.26
C ALA A 56 17.75 33.26 -57.41
N ALA A 57 16.40 33.25 -57.48
CA ALA A 57 15.49 32.75 -58.54
C ALA A 57 15.44 31.22 -58.82
N SER A 58 14.35 30.63 -59.33
CA SER A 58 12.90 30.96 -59.33
C SER A 58 12.07 29.75 -59.87
N SER A 59 10.75 29.70 -59.61
CA SER A 59 9.67 28.94 -60.32
C SER A 59 9.79 27.39 -60.47
N SER A 60 8.82 26.49 -60.22
CA SER A 60 7.35 26.44 -60.04
C SER A 60 6.51 25.88 -61.22
N THR A 61 6.09 24.62 -61.12
CA THR A 61 4.85 23.98 -61.67
C THR A 61 4.68 22.62 -60.94
N ALA A 62 3.53 22.13 -60.45
CA ALA A 62 2.12 22.07 -60.92
C ALA A 62 1.88 20.99 -62.00
N SER A 63 0.78 20.22 -62.04
CA SER A 63 -0.42 20.03 -61.17
C SER A 63 -0.71 18.50 -61.04
N SER A 64 -1.82 17.90 -60.56
CA SER A 64 -3.24 18.22 -60.21
C SER A 64 -3.67 17.28 -59.05
N SER A 65 -4.77 17.38 -58.27
CA SER A 65 -6.15 17.96 -58.31
C SER A 65 -7.27 16.93 -58.65
N THR A 66 -8.49 16.97 -58.10
CA THR A 66 -9.23 18.09 -57.45
C THR A 66 -10.40 17.64 -56.53
N ALA A 67 -10.77 18.50 -55.55
CA ALA A 67 -12.16 18.80 -55.08
C ALA A 67 -13.01 17.74 -54.32
N SER A 68 -13.94 18.10 -53.41
CA SER A 68 -14.21 19.38 -52.70
C SER A 68 -15.10 19.18 -51.43
N ARG A 69 -15.20 20.24 -50.60
CA ARG A 69 -16.11 20.47 -49.45
C ARG A 69 -17.08 21.64 -49.82
N PRO A 70 -18.15 22.05 -49.07
CA PRO A 70 -18.18 22.20 -47.59
C PRO A 70 -19.55 22.14 -46.81
N THR A 71 -19.46 22.25 -45.46
CA THR A 71 -20.33 22.98 -44.48
C THR A 71 -21.82 22.64 -44.15
N THR A 72 -22.02 22.22 -42.88
CA THR A 72 -22.92 22.75 -41.80
C THR A 72 -24.43 22.48 -41.66
N ARG A 73 -24.76 21.96 -40.45
CA ARG A 73 -25.80 22.35 -39.45
C ARG A 73 -27.26 21.85 -39.50
N CYS A 74 -27.65 21.29 -38.34
CA CYS A 74 -28.95 21.42 -37.61
C CYS A 74 -30.22 20.64 -38.01
N ALA A 75 -30.53 19.64 -37.16
CA ALA A 75 -31.77 19.53 -36.35
C ALA A 75 -33.07 18.85 -36.87
N SER A 76 -33.63 18.04 -35.94
CA SER A 76 -35.06 17.80 -35.63
C SER A 76 -36.05 17.10 -36.60
N ALA A 77 -36.28 15.81 -36.30
CA ALA A 77 -37.53 15.25 -35.73
C ALA A 77 -38.75 14.81 -36.60
N CYS A 78 -39.44 13.79 -36.07
CA CYS A 78 -40.78 13.25 -36.40
C CYS A 78 -40.93 12.55 -37.78
N CYS A 79 -41.67 11.43 -37.96
CA CYS A 79 -42.94 11.03 -37.32
C CYS A 79 -43.13 9.49 -37.13
N SER A 80 -43.76 9.13 -36.00
CA SER A 80 -44.88 8.16 -35.75
C SER A 80 -45.01 6.85 -36.55
N THR A 81 -45.32 5.70 -35.92
CA THR A 81 -46.64 5.28 -35.38
C THR A 81 -46.50 3.88 -34.67
N THR A 82 -47.35 3.29 -33.80
CA THR A 82 -48.53 3.67 -32.95
C THR A 82 -48.85 2.54 -31.92
N GLY A 83 -49.46 2.87 -30.77
CA GLY A 83 -50.22 1.94 -29.88
C GLY A 83 -49.43 1.39 -28.67
N SER A 84 -49.80 1.61 -27.39
CA SER A 84 -51.04 1.29 -26.63
C SER A 84 -51.17 -0.20 -26.26
N THR A 85 -51.43 -0.64 -25.02
CA THR A 85 -51.94 0.06 -23.81
C THR A 85 -51.51 -0.66 -22.51
N ALA A 86 -51.76 -0.07 -21.33
CA ALA A 86 -51.35 -0.59 -20.02
C ALA A 86 -52.29 -1.68 -19.42
N GLY A 87 -51.79 -2.48 -18.46
CA GLY A 87 -52.60 -3.39 -17.66
C GLY A 87 -51.85 -4.15 -16.55
N ALA A 88 -52.28 -3.97 -15.30
CA ALA A 88 -51.97 -4.80 -14.12
C ALA A 88 -53.18 -4.70 -13.17
N PRO A 89 -53.59 -5.76 -12.42
CA PRO A 89 -52.95 -5.99 -11.11
C PRO A 89 -53.00 -7.44 -10.50
N ALA A 90 -52.05 -7.69 -9.58
CA ALA A 90 -52.19 -8.34 -8.25
C ALA A 90 -52.63 -9.83 -8.02
N ARG A 91 -51.79 -10.53 -7.22
CA ARG A 91 -52.05 -11.67 -6.28
C ARG A 91 -52.32 -13.06 -6.93
N CYS A 92 -51.87 -14.21 -6.40
CA CYS A 92 -51.62 -14.64 -5.01
C CYS A 92 -50.32 -15.47 -4.79
N ALA A 93 -50.01 -15.78 -3.52
CA ALA A 93 -49.03 -16.78 -3.04
C ALA A 93 -49.79 -18.06 -2.53
N PRO A 94 -49.26 -19.06 -1.76
CA PRO A 94 -48.11 -19.06 -0.83
C PRO A 94 -47.21 -20.34 -0.78
N SER A 95 -46.24 -20.36 0.16
CA SER A 95 -45.58 -21.52 0.80
C SER A 95 -44.73 -22.50 -0.06
N SER A 96 -43.70 -23.18 0.45
CA SER A 96 -42.84 -22.97 1.64
C SER A 96 -41.68 -23.98 1.60
N CYS A 97 -40.44 -23.60 1.96
CA CYS A 97 -39.43 -24.55 2.45
C CYS A 97 -38.35 -23.85 3.28
N SER A 98 -37.57 -24.60 4.07
CA SER A 98 -36.73 -24.06 5.14
C SER A 98 -35.44 -24.85 5.39
N SER A 99 -34.47 -24.18 6.03
CA SER A 99 -33.27 -24.71 6.70
C SER A 99 -32.04 -25.09 5.85
N ALA A 100 -30.87 -25.02 6.51
CA ALA A 100 -29.49 -25.27 6.05
C ALA A 100 -28.94 -24.36 4.92
N GLY A 101 -27.72 -23.81 5.01
CA GLY A 101 -26.75 -23.86 6.11
C GLY A 101 -25.66 -22.78 6.00
N ARG A 102 -24.95 -22.50 7.11
CA ARG A 102 -23.84 -21.53 7.17
C ARG A 102 -22.59 -22.05 6.45
N ALA A 103 -21.89 -21.14 5.76
CA ALA A 103 -20.44 -21.18 5.58
C ALA A 103 -19.81 -19.94 6.27
N PRO A 104 -18.55 -20.00 6.75
CA PRO A 104 -18.01 -18.97 7.65
C PRO A 104 -17.39 -17.76 6.91
N ALA A 105 -17.51 -16.58 7.51
CA ALA A 105 -16.65 -15.45 7.21
C ALA A 105 -15.23 -15.69 7.78
N PRO A 106 -14.15 -15.21 7.14
CA PRO A 106 -12.78 -15.45 7.60
C PRO A 106 -12.50 -14.74 8.94
N SER A 107 -12.01 -15.51 9.92
CA SER A 107 -11.69 -15.04 11.27
C SER A 107 -10.19 -14.96 11.51
N GLY A 108 -9.66 -13.78 11.86
CA GLY A 108 -8.25 -13.61 12.25
C GLY A 108 -7.82 -12.14 12.37
N PRO A 109 -7.75 -11.56 13.59
CA PRO A 109 -7.39 -10.17 13.78
C PRO A 109 -5.86 -9.95 13.81
N ILE A 110 -5.40 -8.79 13.34
CA ILE A 110 -4.03 -8.34 13.57
C ILE A 110 -3.92 -7.86 15.03
N SER A 111 -3.16 -8.58 15.85
CA SER A 111 -2.88 -8.21 17.24
C SER A 111 -1.95 -7.00 17.30
N GLY A 112 -2.40 -5.87 17.84
CA GLY A 112 -1.58 -4.66 17.97
C GLY A 112 -2.24 -3.43 18.60
N ALA A 113 -3.58 -3.38 18.70
CA ALA A 113 -4.27 -2.29 19.39
C ALA A 113 -4.05 -2.37 20.92
N PRO A 114 -3.62 -1.27 21.59
CA PRO A 114 -3.46 -1.26 23.04
C PRO A 114 -4.83 -1.27 23.73
N THR A 115 -5.12 -2.36 24.45
CA THR A 115 -6.39 -2.58 25.16
C THR A 115 -6.49 -1.74 26.43
N SER A 116 -6.92 -0.49 26.31
CA SER A 116 -7.47 0.30 27.41
C SER A 116 -8.29 1.49 26.90
N THR A 117 -9.61 1.38 26.93
CA THR A 117 -10.53 2.54 26.85
C THR A 117 -10.28 3.44 28.08
N PRO A 118 -9.93 4.73 27.92
CA PRO A 118 -9.74 5.61 29.07
C PRO A 118 -11.07 5.89 29.78
N ALA A 119 -11.14 5.66 31.09
CA ALA A 119 -12.35 5.82 31.91
C ALA A 119 -12.76 7.29 32.17
N CYS A 120 -12.39 8.22 31.28
CA CYS A 120 -12.60 9.66 31.42
C CYS A 120 -13.97 10.16 30.90
N ALA A 121 -14.84 9.27 30.40
CA ALA A 121 -16.18 9.59 29.88
C ALA A 121 -17.34 8.84 30.57
N SER A 122 -17.04 7.99 31.55
CA SER A 122 -18.02 7.13 32.23
C SER A 122 -18.37 7.67 33.63
N THR A 123 -19.56 8.23 33.79
CA THR A 123 -20.13 8.56 35.11
C THR A 123 -20.57 7.29 35.83
N SER A 124 -19.92 6.96 36.95
CA SER A 124 -20.30 5.82 37.78
C SER A 124 -21.50 6.16 38.67
N ASN A 125 -22.65 5.53 38.41
CA ASN A 125 -23.75 5.53 39.36
C ASN A 125 -23.41 4.60 40.54
N SER A 126 -23.31 5.14 41.76
CA SER A 126 -23.44 4.35 42.98
C SER A 126 -24.37 5.03 43.98
N THR A 127 -25.43 4.31 44.35
CA THR A 127 -26.37 4.69 45.41
C THR A 127 -26.24 3.72 46.58
N ASP A 128 -25.11 3.79 47.29
CA ASP A 128 -25.10 3.38 48.70
C ASP A 128 -23.99 4.08 49.50
N ARG A 129 -24.02 3.91 50.83
CA ARG A 129 -23.08 4.48 51.80
C ARG A 129 -21.99 3.49 52.21
N THR A 130 -20.90 4.07 52.73
CA THR A 130 -19.98 3.43 53.70
C THR A 130 -19.20 2.19 53.25
N SER A 131 -18.18 2.40 52.42
CA SER A 131 -16.88 1.71 52.57
C SER A 131 -15.75 2.63 52.11
N THR A 132 -14.56 2.50 52.71
CA THR A 132 -13.36 3.28 52.36
C THR A 132 -12.35 2.39 51.64
N GLU A 133 -12.44 2.33 50.32
CA GLU A 133 -11.40 1.73 49.46
C GLU A 133 -11.06 2.66 48.28
N THR A 134 -9.79 2.66 47.88
CA THR A 134 -9.21 3.71 47.02
C THR A 134 -9.24 3.32 45.54
N THR A 135 -10.39 3.47 44.89
CA THR A 135 -10.51 3.35 43.42
C THR A 135 -10.04 4.64 42.74
N GLY A 136 -9.29 4.53 41.64
CA GLY A 136 -8.68 5.68 40.95
C GLY A 136 -9.70 6.71 40.45
N ASN A 137 -9.38 7.99 40.68
CA ASN A 137 -10.29 9.12 40.41
C ASN A 137 -10.63 9.28 38.91
N ALA A 138 -11.89 9.58 38.64
CA ALA A 138 -12.27 10.33 37.44
C ALA A 138 -11.71 11.76 37.53
N THR A 139 -11.35 12.35 36.39
CA THR A 139 -10.69 13.68 36.34
C THR A 139 -11.69 14.81 36.61
N GLU A 140 -11.57 15.42 37.79
CA GLU A 140 -12.45 16.51 38.23
C GLU A 140 -12.39 17.75 37.32
N THR A 141 -13.53 18.42 37.13
CA THR A 141 -13.61 19.75 36.50
C THR A 141 -12.67 20.76 37.14
N VAL A 142 -11.97 21.51 36.29
CA VAL A 142 -11.04 22.61 36.60
C VAL A 142 -11.76 23.96 36.58
N THR A 143 -12.96 24.07 35.98
CA THR A 143 -13.77 25.30 36.09
C THR A 143 -14.48 25.44 37.45
N ASP A 144 -14.75 26.68 37.86
CA ASP A 144 -15.51 26.99 39.07
C ASP A 144 -16.96 26.50 38.93
N ARG A 145 -17.31 25.43 39.66
CA ARG A 145 -18.65 24.83 39.72
C ARG A 145 -19.76 25.81 40.13
N LYS A 146 -19.45 26.97 40.73
CA LYS A 146 -20.44 28.03 41.02
C LYS A 146 -20.74 28.92 39.81
N ARG A 147 -19.78 29.06 38.90
CA ARG A 147 -19.88 29.85 37.67
C ARG A 147 -20.30 28.99 36.47
N ILE A 148 -19.93 27.71 36.47
CA ILE A 148 -20.17 26.74 35.38
C ILE A 148 -20.75 25.43 35.96
N PRO A 149 -22.01 25.42 36.47
CA PRO A 149 -22.54 24.30 37.29
C PRO A 149 -22.83 22.99 36.55
N MET A 150 -22.85 23.02 35.22
CA MET A 150 -23.02 21.84 34.36
C MET A 150 -21.71 21.10 34.10
N SER A 151 -20.55 21.70 34.42
CA SER A 151 -19.26 21.01 34.27
C SER A 151 -19.11 20.00 35.41
N LYS A 152 -19.12 18.71 35.05
CA LYS A 152 -18.98 17.59 36.01
C LYS A 152 -17.59 16.99 35.92
N SER A 153 -17.05 16.94 34.70
CA SER A 153 -15.79 16.33 34.32
C SER A 153 -14.88 17.32 33.60
N LEU A 154 -13.59 16.99 33.49
CA LEU A 154 -12.67 17.71 32.60
C LEU A 154 -13.18 17.74 31.13
N TYR A 155 -13.97 16.76 30.69
CA TYR A 155 -14.55 16.74 29.34
C TYR A 155 -15.59 17.88 29.16
N ASP A 156 -16.43 18.11 30.16
CA ASP A 156 -17.43 19.20 30.12
C ASP A 156 -16.76 20.60 30.10
N ASP A 157 -15.58 20.75 30.73
CA ASP A 157 -14.80 21.99 30.65
C ASP A 157 -14.39 22.33 29.22
N PHE A 158 -14.03 21.32 28.40
CA PHE A 158 -13.77 21.55 26.98
C PHE A 158 -15.03 22.06 26.26
N VAL A 159 -16.20 21.47 26.51
CA VAL A 159 -17.48 21.94 25.96
C VAL A 159 -17.77 23.39 26.40
N ALA A 160 -17.49 23.73 27.67
CA ALA A 160 -17.68 25.06 28.22
C ALA A 160 -16.74 26.10 27.60
N VAL A 161 -15.45 25.79 27.46
CA VAL A 161 -14.46 26.68 26.82
C VAL A 161 -14.79 26.92 25.34
N HIS A 162 -15.31 25.91 24.63
CA HIS A 162 -15.79 26.08 23.25
C HIS A 162 -17.05 26.96 23.19
N PHE A 163 -18.05 26.70 24.03
CA PHE A 163 -19.27 27.52 24.11
C PHE A 163 -18.95 29.00 24.38
N LEU A 164 -18.06 29.27 25.35
CA LEU A 164 -17.64 30.63 25.71
C LEU A 164 -16.85 31.32 24.60
N ASN A 165 -16.00 30.59 23.87
CA ASN A 165 -15.21 31.13 22.77
C ASN A 165 -15.88 31.08 21.40
N PHE A 166 -17.07 30.48 21.24
CA PHE A 166 -17.73 30.27 19.94
C PHE A 166 -17.75 31.56 19.08
N ARG A 167 -18.12 32.69 19.70
CA ARG A 167 -18.20 34.01 19.03
C ARG A 167 -16.85 34.62 18.65
N ASN A 168 -15.74 34.10 19.16
CA ASN A 168 -14.38 34.55 18.88
C ASN A 168 -13.63 33.55 17.97
N ALA A 169 -14.12 32.31 17.86
CA ALA A 169 -13.54 31.23 17.06
C ALA A 169 -14.16 31.13 15.65
N HIS A 170 -15.49 31.04 15.53
CA HIS A 170 -16.16 30.69 14.28
C HIS A 170 -16.40 31.89 13.35
N LEU A 171 -16.16 31.71 12.04
CA LEU A 171 -16.20 32.77 11.01
C LEU A 171 -15.31 33.99 11.34
N THR A 172 -14.20 33.76 12.05
CA THR A 172 -13.21 34.77 12.48
C THR A 172 -11.82 34.52 11.89
N ALA A 173 -10.91 35.46 12.12
CA ALA A 173 -9.49 35.29 11.83
C ALA A 173 -8.78 34.23 12.71
N SER A 174 -9.37 33.81 13.83
CA SER A 174 -8.74 32.88 14.77
C SER A 174 -9.03 31.40 14.45
N PHE A 175 -10.09 31.12 13.67
CA PHE A 175 -10.73 29.80 13.51
C PHE A 175 -9.77 28.61 13.51
N PHE A 176 -8.80 28.58 12.59
CA PHE A 176 -7.87 27.46 12.47
C PHE A 176 -6.91 27.33 13.65
N ALA A 177 -6.33 28.44 14.11
CA ALA A 177 -5.41 28.45 15.25
C ALA A 177 -6.13 28.10 16.57
N PHE A 178 -7.40 28.51 16.72
CA PHE A 178 -8.25 28.11 17.84
C PHE A 178 -8.44 26.59 17.85
N HIS A 179 -8.99 26.00 16.77
CA HIS A 179 -9.28 24.56 16.73
C HIS A 179 -8.01 23.71 16.80
N ARG A 180 -6.92 24.13 16.13
CA ARG A 180 -5.57 23.53 16.25
C ARG A 180 -5.08 23.48 17.70
N TYR A 181 -5.13 24.59 18.43
CA TYR A 181 -4.65 24.61 19.81
C TYR A 181 -5.59 23.86 20.77
N TYR A 182 -6.89 23.91 20.51
CA TYR A 182 -7.93 23.20 21.25
C TYR A 182 -7.79 21.66 21.11
N LEU A 183 -7.54 21.17 19.90
CA LEU A 183 -7.21 19.76 19.62
C LEU A 183 -5.92 19.31 20.32
N ALA A 184 -4.84 20.09 20.19
CA ALA A 184 -3.56 19.80 20.84
C ALA A 184 -3.67 19.80 22.38
N THR A 185 -4.48 20.70 22.95
CA THR A 185 -4.78 20.75 24.39
C THR A 185 -5.60 19.53 24.83
N PHE A 186 -6.56 19.08 24.02
CA PHE A 186 -7.34 17.87 24.30
C PHE A 186 -6.46 16.61 24.24
N GLU A 187 -5.58 16.49 23.24
CA GLU A 187 -4.62 15.38 23.14
C GLU A 187 -3.62 15.39 24.31
N ASP A 188 -3.11 16.55 24.72
CA ASP A 188 -2.26 16.70 25.91
C ASP A 188 -2.99 16.25 27.19
N LYS A 189 -4.26 16.65 27.38
CA LYS A 189 -5.06 16.22 28.53
C LYS A 189 -5.43 14.74 28.52
N LEU A 190 -5.69 14.15 27.35
CA LEU A 190 -5.83 12.69 27.22
C LEU A 190 -4.54 11.96 27.63
N ARG A 191 -3.36 12.48 27.26
CA ARG A 191 -2.06 11.90 27.63
C ARG A 191 -1.73 12.07 29.11
N THR A 192 -1.86 13.28 29.63
CA THR A 192 -1.39 13.66 30.97
C THR A 192 -2.36 13.24 32.08
N GLU A 193 -3.67 13.38 31.88
CA GLU A 193 -4.68 13.12 32.91
C GLU A 193 -5.33 11.73 32.75
N CYS A 194 -5.51 11.25 31.50
CA CYS A 194 -6.18 9.99 31.18
C CYS A 194 -5.23 8.86 30.73
N GLY A 195 -3.91 9.09 30.72
CA GLY A 195 -2.89 8.08 30.42
C GLY A 195 -2.87 7.55 28.97
N PHE A 196 -3.51 8.24 28.04
CA PHE A 196 -3.55 7.85 26.62
C PHE A 196 -2.15 7.83 25.99
N LYS A 197 -1.85 6.81 25.19
CA LYS A 197 -0.53 6.61 24.56
C LYS A 197 -0.51 6.77 23.04
N GLY A 198 -1.67 6.98 22.42
CA GLY A 198 -1.80 7.16 20.97
C GLY A 198 -1.51 8.59 20.52
N ALA A 199 -1.73 8.82 19.23
CA ALA A 199 -2.00 10.15 18.67
C ALA A 199 -3.51 10.33 18.47
N LEU A 200 -4.00 11.57 18.47
CA LEU A 200 -5.40 11.86 18.16
C LEU A 200 -5.68 11.58 16.66
N PRO A 201 -6.57 10.63 16.31
CA PRO A 201 -6.86 10.33 14.91
C PRO A 201 -7.80 11.37 14.29
N TYR A 202 -7.83 11.40 12.95
CA TYR A 202 -8.82 12.15 12.18
C TYR A 202 -9.80 11.18 11.50
N TRP A 203 -11.01 11.64 11.20
CA TRP A 203 -12.00 10.89 10.43
C TRP A 203 -12.01 11.36 8.98
N GLU A 204 -11.61 10.49 8.06
CA GLU A 204 -11.61 10.76 6.61
C GLU A 204 -12.99 10.50 6.01
N TRP A 205 -13.88 11.51 6.10
CA TRP A 205 -15.26 11.44 5.62
C TRP A 205 -15.41 10.92 4.19
N GLY A 206 -14.41 11.13 3.33
CA GLY A 206 -14.40 10.68 1.95
C GLY A 206 -14.70 9.19 1.79
N LEU A 207 -14.14 8.36 2.68
CA LEU A 207 -14.32 6.89 2.70
C LEU A 207 -15.76 6.47 3.07
N ASP A 208 -16.40 7.25 3.93
CA ASP A 208 -17.67 6.88 4.58
C ASP A 208 -18.89 7.56 3.94
N THR A 209 -18.72 8.31 2.84
CA THR A 209 -19.78 9.18 2.28
C THR A 209 -21.07 8.46 1.88
N GLN A 210 -21.00 7.17 1.51
CA GLN A 210 -22.16 6.38 1.14
C GLN A 210 -22.95 5.88 2.36
N ASN A 211 -22.26 5.55 3.46
CA ASN A 211 -22.89 4.99 4.67
C ASN A 211 -22.04 5.27 5.94
N PRO A 212 -22.19 6.46 6.56
CA PRO A 212 -21.43 6.81 7.76
C PRO A 212 -21.66 5.86 8.94
N ALA A 213 -22.81 5.19 9.01
CA ALA A 213 -23.14 4.22 10.07
C ALA A 213 -22.39 2.87 9.93
N ALA A 214 -21.71 2.62 8.80
CA ALA A 214 -20.80 1.48 8.62
C ALA A 214 -19.32 1.83 8.87
N SER A 215 -19.00 3.11 9.11
CA SER A 215 -17.66 3.54 9.47
C SER A 215 -17.18 2.86 10.76
N PRO A 216 -15.89 2.49 10.91
CA PRO A 216 -15.31 2.08 12.19
C PRO A 216 -15.48 3.13 13.32
N VAL A 217 -15.77 4.40 12.97
CA VAL A 217 -16.10 5.45 13.93
C VAL A 217 -17.50 5.24 14.55
N PHE A 218 -18.44 4.60 13.85
CA PHE A 218 -19.87 4.55 14.18
C PHE A 218 -20.57 3.18 14.07
N ASP A 219 -19.85 2.09 13.78
CA ASP A 219 -20.44 0.74 13.66
C ASP A 219 -21.11 0.23 14.96
N GLY A 220 -20.76 0.83 16.10
CA GLY A 220 -21.23 0.48 17.44
C GLY A 220 -20.45 -0.67 18.08
N SER A 221 -19.25 -0.97 17.59
CA SER A 221 -18.27 -1.89 18.20
C SER A 221 -17.63 -1.28 19.45
N GLU A 222 -16.95 -2.12 20.25
CA GLU A 222 -16.16 -1.71 21.44
C GLU A 222 -15.02 -0.73 21.12
N THR A 223 -14.62 -0.62 19.85
CA THR A 223 -13.57 0.30 19.36
C THR A 223 -14.13 1.58 18.72
N SER A 224 -15.44 1.68 18.54
CA SER A 224 -16.11 2.83 17.92
C SER A 224 -16.33 4.00 18.91
N LEU A 225 -16.77 5.15 18.39
CA LEU A 225 -17.30 6.24 19.19
C LEU A 225 -18.80 6.08 19.51
N GLY A 226 -19.33 4.85 19.46
CA GLY A 226 -20.75 4.54 19.63
C GLY A 226 -21.52 4.59 18.31
N SER A 227 -22.71 3.96 18.28
CA SER A 227 -23.52 3.85 17.06
C SER A 227 -24.14 5.18 16.58
N ASP A 228 -24.89 5.11 15.47
CA ASP A 228 -25.98 6.06 15.21
C ASP A 228 -27.00 6.09 16.36
N GLY A 229 -27.84 7.13 16.37
CA GLY A 229 -29.00 7.24 17.24
C GLY A 229 -30.12 6.26 16.85
N ALA A 230 -31.03 5.98 17.79
CA ALA A 230 -32.24 5.23 17.51
C ALA A 230 -33.06 5.94 16.40
N PRO A 231 -33.62 5.21 15.41
CA PRO A 231 -34.22 5.81 14.23
C PRO A 231 -35.52 6.55 14.56
N ILE A 232 -35.58 7.83 14.17
CA ILE A 232 -36.74 8.71 14.26
C ILE A 232 -37.06 9.17 12.82
N ARG A 233 -38.35 9.28 12.48
CA ARG A 233 -38.76 9.80 11.16
C ARG A 233 -38.96 11.32 11.23
N HIS A 234 -38.25 12.06 10.39
CA HIS A 234 -38.32 13.53 10.32
C HIS A 234 -38.01 14.07 8.90
N ASP A 235 -38.32 15.34 8.66
CA ASP A 235 -38.18 16.02 7.35
C ASP A 235 -36.74 16.50 7.03
N GLY A 236 -35.72 16.00 7.75
CA GLY A 236 -34.36 16.54 7.70
C GLY A 236 -34.25 18.00 8.18
N PHE A 237 -33.13 18.67 7.87
CA PHE A 237 -32.86 20.05 8.32
C PHE A 237 -33.17 21.10 7.24
N ARG A 238 -33.51 22.32 7.68
CA ARG A 238 -33.61 23.50 6.81
C ARG A 238 -32.69 24.58 7.38
N ILE A 239 -31.63 24.95 6.66
CA ILE A 239 -30.59 25.84 7.17
C ILE A 239 -30.66 27.17 6.44
N ARG A 240 -30.99 28.24 7.15
CA ARG A 240 -30.99 29.60 6.61
C ARG A 240 -29.60 30.20 6.68
N GLN A 241 -28.99 30.45 5.52
CA GLN A 241 -27.73 31.17 5.41
C GLN A 241 -27.87 32.62 5.94
N PRO A 242 -26.94 33.10 6.79
CA PRO A 242 -27.16 34.28 7.63
C PRO A 242 -27.14 35.62 6.89
N PHE A 243 -26.42 35.77 5.78
CA PHE A 243 -26.36 37.00 4.99
C PHE A 243 -27.25 36.93 3.74
N THR A 244 -27.14 35.86 2.96
CA THR A 244 -27.92 35.66 1.71
C THR A 244 -29.41 35.39 1.97
N LYS A 245 -29.74 34.87 3.17
CA LYS A 245 -31.07 34.39 3.58
C LYS A 245 -31.57 33.15 2.82
N ASN A 246 -30.74 32.56 1.96
CA ASN A 246 -31.06 31.32 1.23
C ASN A 246 -31.32 30.17 2.21
N ILE A 247 -32.20 29.24 1.84
CA ILE A 247 -32.52 28.06 2.65
C ILE A 247 -31.92 26.83 1.97
N ILE A 248 -30.97 26.19 2.63
CA ILE A 248 -30.40 24.90 2.23
C ILE A 248 -31.26 23.80 2.87
N PHE A 249 -31.68 22.83 2.06
CA PHE A 249 -32.49 21.69 2.50
C PHE A 249 -31.62 20.44 2.58
N LEU A 250 -31.56 19.83 3.75
CA LEU A 250 -30.85 18.57 3.98
C LEU A 250 -31.87 17.46 4.21
N LYS A 251 -31.67 16.30 3.58
CA LYS A 251 -32.46 15.09 3.87
C LYS A 251 -32.24 14.62 5.31
N SER A 252 -33.15 13.81 5.85
CA SER A 252 -32.93 13.09 7.11
C SER A 252 -31.72 12.16 7.01
N GLY A 253 -31.02 11.94 8.13
CA GLY A 253 -30.11 10.81 8.27
C GLY A 253 -30.87 9.52 8.58
N THR A 254 -30.19 8.59 9.24
CA THR A 254 -30.74 7.29 9.67
C THR A 254 -31.16 7.23 11.15
N GLY A 255 -30.91 8.28 11.93
CA GLY A 255 -31.02 8.27 13.39
C GLY A 255 -32.03 9.27 13.95
N GLY A 256 -31.56 10.18 14.79
CA GLY A 256 -32.31 11.25 15.47
C GLY A 256 -32.57 11.01 16.95
N GLY A 257 -32.53 9.76 17.42
CA GLY A 257 -32.70 9.37 18.82
C GLY A 257 -31.40 9.20 19.61
N CYS A 258 -31.50 8.68 20.83
CA CYS A 258 -30.33 8.34 21.66
C CYS A 258 -29.48 7.24 21.00
N ILE A 259 -28.15 7.28 21.17
CA ILE A 259 -27.26 6.17 20.81
C ILE A 259 -27.63 4.92 21.63
N GLN A 260 -27.50 3.73 21.05
CA GLN A 260 -27.88 2.45 21.69
C GLN A 260 -26.77 1.40 21.77
N ARG A 261 -25.64 1.54 21.04
CA ARG A 261 -24.54 0.57 21.04
C ARG A 261 -23.17 1.26 21.08
N GLY A 262 -22.15 0.51 21.50
CA GLY A 262 -20.76 0.96 21.63
C GLY A 262 -20.48 1.80 22.90
N PRO A 263 -19.21 2.18 23.15
CA PRO A 263 -18.74 2.66 24.45
C PRO A 263 -19.46 3.90 25.00
N PHE A 264 -19.92 4.80 24.13
CA PHE A 264 -20.53 6.08 24.51
C PHE A 264 -22.08 6.04 24.58
N SER A 265 -22.69 4.86 24.47
CA SER A 265 -24.15 4.69 24.54
C SER A 265 -24.79 5.17 25.86
N ASN A 266 -24.05 5.10 26.97
CA ASN A 266 -24.49 5.62 28.29
C ASN A 266 -24.00 7.05 28.59
N MET A 267 -23.42 7.77 27.61
CA MET A 267 -22.90 9.12 27.82
C MET A 267 -24.05 10.12 28.05
N THR A 268 -23.92 10.91 29.14
CA THR A 268 -24.85 11.99 29.48
C THR A 268 -24.31 13.34 29.01
N VAL A 269 -25.13 14.09 28.29
CA VAL A 269 -24.83 15.44 27.80
C VAL A 269 -25.41 16.44 28.79
N HIS A 270 -24.57 17.26 29.44
CA HIS A 270 -24.99 18.16 30.51
C HIS A 270 -25.27 19.61 30.07
N MET A 271 -24.65 20.10 28.99
CA MET A 271 -24.75 21.51 28.56
C MET A 271 -25.84 21.76 27.51
N GLY A 272 -26.45 22.95 27.53
CA GLY A 272 -27.38 23.43 26.50
C GLY A 272 -28.67 22.60 26.36
N PRO A 273 -29.31 22.56 25.18
CA PRO A 273 -28.84 23.11 23.90
C PRO A 273 -28.97 24.64 23.79
N SER A 274 -28.12 25.27 22.97
CA SER A 274 -28.03 26.73 22.83
C SER A 274 -28.23 27.26 21.40
N ARG A 275 -27.93 26.49 20.36
CA ARG A 275 -28.13 26.83 18.93
C ARG A 275 -28.49 25.59 18.09
N LEU A 276 -28.99 24.54 18.73
CA LEU A 276 -29.33 23.24 18.13
C LEU A 276 -30.30 23.38 16.93
N LEU A 277 -29.88 22.92 15.75
CA LEU A 277 -30.76 22.87 14.60
C LEU A 277 -31.95 21.94 14.85
N GLN A 278 -33.09 22.23 14.21
CA GLN A 278 -34.34 21.51 14.41
C GLN A 278 -34.88 21.00 13.07
N TYR A 279 -35.50 19.82 13.10
CA TYR A 279 -36.01 19.20 11.88
C TYR A 279 -37.24 19.93 11.34
N GLY A 280 -37.36 20.00 10.01
CA GLY A 280 -38.50 20.62 9.32
C GLY A 280 -38.64 22.15 9.49
N THR A 281 -37.71 22.84 10.17
CA THR A 281 -37.78 24.28 10.43
C THR A 281 -36.42 24.96 10.26
N ASP A 282 -36.40 26.27 10.00
CA ASP A 282 -35.20 27.09 9.83
C ASP A 282 -34.79 27.86 11.11
N LYS A 283 -35.46 27.56 12.23
CA LYS A 283 -35.23 28.17 13.54
C LYS A 283 -34.53 27.16 14.45
N PRO A 284 -33.34 27.46 15.01
CA PRO A 284 -32.71 26.60 16.01
C PRO A 284 -33.50 26.64 17.33
N PHE A 285 -33.34 25.61 18.13
CA PHE A 285 -33.79 25.54 19.51
C PHE A 285 -32.69 25.99 20.48
N ASN A 286 -33.07 26.74 21.51
CA ASN A 286 -32.18 27.13 22.60
C ASN A 286 -32.96 27.15 23.91
N VAL A 287 -32.34 26.71 25.01
CA VAL A 287 -32.87 26.95 26.35
C VAL A 287 -32.57 28.39 26.81
N SER A 288 -33.24 28.84 27.87
CA SER A 288 -33.03 30.17 28.46
C SER A 288 -31.74 30.28 29.28
N GLN A 289 -31.26 29.18 29.85
CA GLN A 289 -30.03 29.10 30.63
C GLN A 289 -29.22 27.86 30.20
N PRO A 290 -28.47 27.92 29.08
CA PRO A 290 -27.69 26.78 28.57
C PRO A 290 -26.52 26.39 29.47
N LEU A 291 -26.24 27.21 30.49
CA LEU A 291 -25.26 26.95 31.54
C LEU A 291 -25.88 26.38 32.83
N LEU A 292 -27.07 25.78 32.76
CA LEU A 292 -27.57 24.87 33.79
C LEU A 292 -27.26 23.41 33.43
N ASP A 293 -27.30 22.56 34.45
CA ASP A 293 -27.19 21.11 34.31
C ASP A 293 -28.47 20.53 33.70
N LEU A 294 -28.40 20.09 32.44
CA LEU A 294 -29.53 19.65 31.63
C LEU A 294 -29.28 18.24 31.06
N PRO A 295 -29.20 17.22 31.94
CA PRO A 295 -28.75 15.89 31.60
C PRO A 295 -29.71 15.18 30.64
N ARG A 296 -29.16 14.67 29.54
CA ARG A 296 -29.87 13.92 28.49
C ARG A 296 -28.93 12.94 27.79
N CYS A 297 -29.49 11.95 27.10
CA CYS A 297 -28.69 11.03 26.28
C CYS A 297 -27.96 11.76 25.14
N LEU A 298 -26.78 11.27 24.78
CA LEU A 298 -26.13 11.61 23.50
C LEU A 298 -26.98 11.08 22.32
N LYS A 299 -27.24 11.94 21.32
CA LYS A 299 -28.03 11.62 20.13
C LYS A 299 -27.25 11.91 18.85
N ARG A 300 -27.42 11.06 17.84
CA ARG A 300 -26.87 11.23 16.48
C ARG A 300 -27.94 11.03 15.42
N ASP A 301 -27.71 11.55 14.23
CA ASP A 301 -28.54 11.39 13.04
C ASP A 301 -27.61 11.23 11.83
N LEU A 302 -27.05 10.03 11.64
CA LEU A 302 -25.95 9.86 10.69
C LEU A 302 -26.40 10.07 9.24
N ASN A 303 -25.75 11.02 8.56
CA ASN A 303 -26.31 11.62 7.35
C ASN A 303 -25.44 11.45 6.09
N ALA A 304 -25.62 10.34 5.38
CA ALA A 304 -24.96 10.05 4.10
C ALA A 304 -25.23 11.11 3.01
N TYR A 305 -26.41 11.74 3.01
CA TYR A 305 -26.72 12.81 2.05
C TYR A 305 -25.84 14.05 2.28
N VAL A 306 -25.64 14.45 3.54
CA VAL A 306 -24.70 15.53 3.90
C VAL A 306 -23.27 15.13 3.54
N ALA A 307 -22.85 13.92 3.90
CA ALA A 307 -21.49 13.43 3.67
C ALA A 307 -21.11 13.44 2.18
N SER A 308 -21.93 12.83 1.32
CA SER A 308 -21.74 12.82 -0.13
C SER A 308 -21.82 14.22 -0.78
N THR A 309 -22.72 15.09 -0.30
CA THR A 309 -22.90 16.45 -0.84
C THR A 309 -21.74 17.39 -0.49
N TYR A 310 -21.24 17.35 0.74
CA TYR A 310 -20.30 18.36 1.26
C TYR A 310 -18.88 17.83 1.54
N ASN A 311 -18.70 16.57 1.90
CA ASN A 311 -17.46 16.06 2.51
C ASN A 311 -16.74 14.95 1.71
N SER A 312 -17.14 14.71 0.47
CA SER A 312 -16.45 13.79 -0.45
C SER A 312 -15.01 14.22 -0.78
N PHE A 313 -14.18 13.27 -1.19
CA PHE A 313 -12.79 13.52 -1.62
C PHE A 313 -12.69 14.60 -2.71
N ARG A 314 -13.67 14.66 -3.63
CA ARG A 314 -13.75 15.71 -4.64
C ARG A 314 -13.87 17.10 -4.03
N ASN A 315 -14.67 17.27 -2.97
CA ASN A 315 -14.88 18.55 -2.31
C ASN A 315 -13.68 18.95 -1.45
N THR A 316 -13.11 18.04 -0.67
CA THR A 316 -11.90 18.31 0.14
C THR A 316 -10.70 18.63 -0.74
N THR A 317 -10.50 17.90 -1.84
CA THR A 317 -9.46 18.19 -2.84
C THR A 317 -9.69 19.55 -3.51
N THR A 318 -10.90 19.82 -4.02
CA THR A 318 -11.25 21.10 -4.67
C THR A 318 -11.00 22.30 -3.73
N LEU A 319 -11.34 22.16 -2.45
CA LEU A 319 -11.08 23.17 -1.42
C LEU A 319 -9.59 23.44 -1.25
N ILE A 320 -8.74 22.40 -1.21
CA ILE A 320 -7.28 22.52 -1.10
C ILE A 320 -6.66 23.12 -2.37
N THR A 321 -7.00 22.59 -3.55
CA THR A 321 -6.31 22.93 -4.81
C THR A 321 -6.71 24.30 -5.36
N ASN A 322 -7.98 24.71 -5.20
CA ASN A 322 -8.50 25.90 -5.88
C ASN A 322 -8.47 27.15 -4.99
N SER A 323 -8.19 27.00 -3.68
CA SER A 323 -8.11 28.11 -2.73
C SER A 323 -6.70 28.69 -2.65
N ASN A 324 -6.31 29.58 -3.56
CA ASN A 324 -4.94 30.13 -3.59
C ASN A 324 -4.62 31.14 -2.45
N ASN A 325 -5.52 31.37 -1.50
CA ASN A 325 -5.29 32.27 -0.35
C ASN A 325 -6.19 31.90 0.84
N ILE A 326 -5.77 32.33 2.04
CA ILE A 326 -6.46 32.01 3.31
C ILE A 326 -7.90 32.55 3.37
N LYS A 327 -8.22 33.69 2.74
CA LYS A 327 -9.59 34.22 2.73
C LYS A 327 -10.54 33.24 2.04
N ASN A 328 -10.18 32.80 0.84
CA ASN A 328 -11.01 31.88 0.06
C ASN A 328 -11.09 30.50 0.73
N PHE A 329 -9.97 29.99 1.25
CA PHE A 329 -9.92 28.71 1.96
C PHE A 329 -10.80 28.72 3.21
N ALA A 330 -10.63 29.72 4.09
CA ALA A 330 -11.40 29.87 5.32
C ALA A 330 -12.91 30.03 5.05
N ALA A 331 -13.27 30.82 4.04
CA ALA A 331 -14.66 31.07 3.68
C ALA A 331 -15.34 29.84 3.05
N LEU A 332 -14.67 29.10 2.16
CA LEU A 332 -15.24 27.91 1.54
C LEU A 332 -15.32 26.72 2.53
N LEU A 333 -14.31 26.56 3.39
CA LEU A 333 -14.29 25.52 4.42
C LEU A 333 -15.44 25.67 5.44
N GLN A 334 -15.73 26.91 5.86
CA GLN A 334 -16.76 27.24 6.85
C GLN A 334 -18.16 27.52 6.26
N GLY A 335 -18.33 27.51 4.93
CA GLY A 335 -19.62 27.82 4.29
C GLY A 335 -20.04 29.30 4.40
N ASP A 336 -19.08 30.22 4.40
CA ASP A 336 -19.33 31.67 4.52
C ASP A 336 -20.05 32.22 3.29
N ASP A 337 -21.37 32.40 3.44
CA ASP A 337 -22.30 32.82 2.39
C ASP A 337 -22.09 34.25 1.89
N ARG A 338 -21.24 35.04 2.55
CA ARG A 338 -20.73 36.33 2.02
C ARG A 338 -19.81 36.15 0.81
N SER A 339 -19.20 34.97 0.66
CA SER A 339 -18.30 34.63 -0.45
C SER A 339 -18.79 33.42 -1.25
N PHE A 340 -19.43 32.44 -0.60
CA PHE A 340 -19.86 31.18 -1.19
C PHE A 340 -21.33 30.88 -0.84
N PRO A 341 -22.31 31.49 -1.54
CA PRO A 341 -23.73 31.19 -1.35
C PRO A 341 -24.05 29.72 -1.66
N ASN A 342 -25.12 29.20 -1.04
CA ASN A 342 -25.67 27.85 -1.27
C ASN A 342 -24.77 26.65 -0.90
N THR A 343 -23.71 26.85 -0.12
CA THR A 343 -22.91 25.76 0.46
C THR A 343 -22.80 25.87 1.98
N LEU A 344 -22.54 24.74 2.64
CA LEU A 344 -22.21 24.66 4.08
C LEU A 344 -20.69 24.51 4.30
N GLY A 345 -19.92 24.26 3.25
CA GLY A 345 -18.50 23.89 3.37
C GLY A 345 -18.28 22.54 4.07
N VAL A 346 -17.02 22.12 4.17
CA VAL A 346 -16.67 20.83 4.79
C VAL A 346 -16.79 20.84 6.32
N ASN A 347 -16.76 22.02 6.96
CA ASN A 347 -16.87 22.15 8.41
C ASN A 347 -18.31 21.88 8.89
N MET A 348 -19.26 22.75 8.51
CA MET A 348 -20.66 22.55 8.87
C MET A 348 -21.24 21.30 8.19
N GLY A 349 -20.76 20.94 6.99
CA GLY A 349 -21.03 19.64 6.39
C GLY A 349 -20.64 18.47 7.30
N GLY A 350 -19.37 18.39 7.71
CA GLY A 350 -18.86 17.28 8.51
C GLY A 350 -19.52 17.15 9.88
N GLN A 351 -19.81 18.28 10.54
CA GLN A 351 -20.57 18.33 11.77
C GLN A 351 -22.00 17.76 11.59
N LEU A 352 -22.66 18.06 10.46
CA LEU A 352 -24.00 17.58 10.15
C LEU A 352 -24.05 16.19 9.51
N ILE A 353 -22.91 15.52 9.31
CA ILE A 353 -22.88 14.07 9.15
C ILE A 353 -23.16 13.37 10.49
N ILE A 354 -22.71 13.96 11.61
CA ILE A 354 -22.93 13.43 12.96
C ILE A 354 -24.38 13.72 13.40
N GLY A 355 -24.84 14.96 13.17
CA GLY A 355 -26.22 15.37 13.43
C GLY A 355 -26.60 15.32 14.92
N GLY A 356 -27.89 15.12 15.22
CA GLY A 356 -28.37 14.90 16.59
C GLY A 356 -28.05 16.02 17.60
N ASP A 357 -27.82 15.64 18.86
CA ASP A 357 -27.70 16.53 20.03
C ASP A 357 -26.60 15.96 20.94
N PRO A 358 -25.45 16.64 21.09
CA PRO A 358 -25.20 18.04 20.76
C PRO A 358 -24.62 18.26 19.34
N GLY A 359 -24.45 17.23 18.52
CA GLY A 359 -23.73 17.33 17.25
C GLY A 359 -24.29 18.37 16.28
N ALA A 360 -25.61 18.59 16.21
CA ALA A 360 -26.21 19.65 15.39
C ALA A 360 -26.34 21.03 16.10
N ASP A 361 -25.60 21.26 17.20
CA ASP A 361 -25.45 22.55 17.88
C ASP A 361 -24.01 23.06 17.77
N GLU A 362 -23.78 24.00 16.86
CA GLU A 362 -22.47 24.63 16.60
C GLU A 362 -21.78 25.25 17.83
N THR A 363 -22.46 25.44 18.96
CA THR A 363 -21.83 25.99 20.18
C THR A 363 -21.33 24.93 21.15
N ILE A 364 -21.96 23.75 21.19
CA ILE A 364 -21.67 22.68 22.17
C ILE A 364 -21.35 21.32 21.52
N ALA A 365 -21.15 21.28 20.20
CA ALA A 365 -20.75 20.10 19.44
C ALA A 365 -19.59 19.26 20.04
N PRO A 366 -18.57 19.80 20.75
CA PRO A 366 -17.60 18.98 21.47
C PRO A 366 -18.19 18.00 22.49
N GLY A 367 -19.44 18.17 22.90
CA GLY A 367 -20.16 17.21 23.73
C GLY A 367 -20.43 15.85 23.05
N ASP A 368 -20.24 15.73 21.73
CA ASP A 368 -20.14 14.44 21.03
C ASP A 368 -18.66 14.07 20.81
N PRO A 369 -18.18 12.89 21.25
CA PRO A 369 -16.81 12.42 21.02
C PRO A 369 -16.36 12.43 19.55
N ALA A 370 -17.26 12.30 18.59
CA ALA A 370 -16.94 12.34 17.15
C ALA A 370 -16.50 13.73 16.66
N PHE A 371 -16.81 14.80 17.42
CA PHE A 371 -16.32 16.15 17.15
C PHE A 371 -14.80 16.21 17.01
N TRP A 372 -14.07 15.49 17.86
CA TRP A 372 -12.61 15.56 17.93
C TRP A 372 -11.95 15.00 16.65
N LEU A 373 -12.44 13.88 16.15
CA LEU A 373 -11.97 13.28 14.89
C LEU A 373 -12.38 14.11 13.66
N HIS A 374 -13.57 14.73 13.71
CA HIS A 374 -14.04 15.67 12.69
C HIS A 374 -13.15 16.94 12.65
N GLN A 375 -12.86 17.57 13.78
CA GLN A 375 -12.00 18.75 13.81
C GLN A 375 -10.51 18.42 13.56
N ALA A 376 -10.02 17.24 13.94
CA ALA A 376 -8.70 16.76 13.53
C ALA A 376 -8.58 16.66 11.99
N GLN A 377 -9.65 16.27 11.29
CA GLN A 377 -9.69 16.32 9.83
C GLN A 377 -9.74 17.76 9.30
N ILE A 378 -10.45 18.68 9.96
CA ILE A 378 -10.44 20.12 9.59
C ILE A 378 -9.04 20.73 9.72
N ASP A 379 -8.31 20.46 10.80
CA ASP A 379 -6.92 20.90 10.92
C ASP A 379 -6.00 20.18 9.92
N ARG A 380 -6.20 18.88 9.64
CA ARG A 380 -5.45 18.18 8.58
C ARG A 380 -5.64 18.84 7.21
N LEU A 381 -6.87 19.19 6.82
CA LEU A 381 -7.12 19.89 5.56
C LEU A 381 -6.44 21.27 5.53
N TYR A 382 -6.45 22.01 6.65
CA TYR A 382 -5.72 23.28 6.77
C TYR A 382 -4.20 23.08 6.73
N TRP A 383 -3.66 22.05 7.39
CA TRP A 383 -2.24 21.70 7.41
C TRP A 383 -1.75 21.32 6.00
N VAL A 384 -2.48 20.47 5.27
CA VAL A 384 -2.15 20.12 3.88
C VAL A 384 -2.19 21.38 3.02
N TRP A 385 -3.26 22.17 3.11
CA TRP A 385 -3.38 23.43 2.38
C TRP A 385 -2.24 24.41 2.67
N GLN A 386 -1.84 24.53 3.93
CA GLN A 386 -0.78 25.41 4.40
C GLN A 386 0.60 24.97 3.86
N ASN A 387 0.92 23.68 3.92
CA ASN A 387 2.22 23.15 3.49
C ASN A 387 2.45 23.20 1.97
N LEU A 388 1.41 23.36 1.14
CA LEU A 388 1.58 23.55 -0.32
C LEU A 388 2.32 24.85 -0.70
N ASP A 389 2.33 25.87 0.16
CA ASP A 389 3.15 27.08 0.01
C ASP A 389 3.36 27.72 1.40
N PHE A 390 4.09 27.01 2.27
CA PHE A 390 4.15 27.32 3.69
C PHE A 390 4.54 28.77 3.98
N GLU A 391 5.55 29.30 3.27
CA GLU A 391 6.03 30.68 3.40
C GLU A 391 4.92 31.73 3.19
N LYS A 392 3.99 31.49 2.25
CA LYS A 392 2.92 32.45 1.90
C LYS A 392 1.59 32.13 2.58
N ARG A 393 1.46 30.97 3.23
CA ARG A 393 0.19 30.46 3.82
C ARG A 393 0.16 30.51 5.36
N GLN A 394 0.99 31.36 5.98
CA GLN A 394 0.95 31.66 7.43
C GLN A 394 0.02 32.84 7.81
N GLY A 395 -0.75 33.38 6.87
CA GLY A 395 -1.67 34.49 7.13
C GLY A 395 -2.99 34.06 7.78
N VAL A 396 -3.74 35.03 8.29
CA VAL A 396 -5.14 34.90 8.77
C VAL A 396 -6.11 35.72 7.93
N SER A 397 -7.41 35.45 8.03
CA SER A 397 -8.44 36.27 7.37
C SER A 397 -9.74 36.32 8.16
N GLY A 398 -10.30 37.53 8.32
CA GLY A 398 -11.55 37.77 9.04
C GLY A 398 -11.42 38.82 10.12
N THR A 399 -12.52 39.03 10.85
CA THR A 399 -12.61 39.89 12.04
C THR A 399 -12.40 39.07 13.31
N LEU A 400 -12.34 39.71 14.48
CA LEU A 400 -12.18 39.03 15.78
C LEU A 400 -13.49 38.40 16.30
N THR A 401 -14.62 38.81 15.73
CA THR A 401 -15.97 38.38 16.14
C THR A 401 -16.71 37.67 15.01
N PHE A 402 -17.46 36.62 15.38
CA PHE A 402 -18.39 35.86 14.54
C PHE A 402 -19.31 36.82 13.78
N GLN A 403 -19.35 36.67 12.45
CA GLN A 403 -20.13 37.51 11.54
C GLN A 403 -19.82 39.04 11.65
N ASN A 404 -18.74 39.42 12.33
CA ASN A 404 -18.41 40.80 12.73
C ASN A 404 -19.47 41.45 13.66
N VAL A 405 -20.02 40.68 14.61
CA VAL A 405 -21.06 41.14 15.56
C VAL A 405 -20.65 40.84 17.03
N PRO A 406 -20.36 41.85 17.87
CA PRO A 406 -20.24 43.28 17.55
C PRO A 406 -19.08 43.56 16.59
N LYS A 407 -19.06 44.74 15.96
CA LYS A 407 -18.03 45.10 14.98
C LYS A 407 -16.65 45.17 15.65
N THR A 408 -15.66 44.52 15.04
CA THR A 408 -14.25 44.53 15.44
C THR A 408 -13.35 44.83 14.24
N ARG A 409 -12.04 45.04 14.52
CA ARG A 409 -11.01 45.10 13.47
C ARG A 409 -10.79 43.71 12.84
N ASN A 410 -10.05 43.70 11.72
CA ASN A 410 -9.45 42.47 11.22
C ASN A 410 -8.49 41.86 12.26
N GLY A 411 -8.44 40.53 12.31
CA GLY A 411 -7.47 39.83 13.14
C GLY A 411 -6.05 39.83 12.55
N SER A 412 -5.08 39.51 13.39
CA SER A 412 -3.65 39.45 13.09
C SER A 412 -3.04 38.19 13.72
N VAL A 413 -1.88 37.76 13.21
CA VAL A 413 -1.13 36.63 13.79
C VAL A 413 -0.53 36.96 15.18
N GLU A 414 -0.54 38.24 15.58
CA GLU A 414 -0.17 38.70 16.93
C GLU A 414 -1.32 38.58 17.96
N ASP A 415 -2.55 38.29 17.52
CA ASP A 415 -3.69 38.07 18.42
C ASP A 415 -3.55 36.75 19.18
N ALA A 416 -4.12 36.68 20.39
CA ALA A 416 -4.02 35.52 21.27
C ALA A 416 -5.26 34.62 21.20
N ILE A 417 -5.03 33.31 21.22
CA ILE A 417 -6.01 32.28 21.53
C ILE A 417 -6.00 32.08 23.05
N ASP A 418 -7.17 32.09 23.70
CA ASP A 418 -7.33 31.86 25.14
C ASP A 418 -8.23 30.65 25.39
N LEU A 419 -7.66 29.63 26.03
CA LEU A 419 -8.34 28.39 26.44
C LEU A 419 -8.42 28.25 27.97
N THR A 420 -8.23 29.33 28.73
CA THR A 420 -8.26 29.34 30.20
C THR A 420 -9.61 28.78 30.71
N PRO A 421 -9.62 27.81 31.66
CA PRO A 421 -8.49 27.33 32.46
C PRO A 421 -7.72 26.12 31.90
N LEU A 422 -8.12 25.54 30.77
CA LEU A 422 -7.55 24.29 30.23
C LEU A 422 -6.10 24.46 29.79
N ALA A 423 -5.78 25.59 29.16
CA ALA A 423 -4.41 25.96 28.78
C ALA A 423 -4.21 27.48 28.78
N LYS A 424 -2.94 27.90 28.90
CA LYS A 424 -2.53 29.31 28.91
C LYS A 424 -2.77 30.00 27.55
N PRO A 425 -2.96 31.32 27.50
CA PRO A 425 -3.04 32.04 26.23
C PRO A 425 -1.76 31.93 25.37
N VAL A 426 -1.92 31.79 24.06
CA VAL A 426 -0.83 31.66 23.05
C VAL A 426 -1.14 32.52 21.83
N LYS A 427 -0.14 33.13 21.16
CA LYS A 427 -0.38 33.91 19.94
C LYS A 427 -0.58 33.03 18.72
N ILE A 428 -1.43 33.47 17.81
CA ILE A 428 -1.76 32.77 16.56
C ILE A 428 -0.51 32.41 15.74
N LYS A 429 0.51 33.28 15.67
CA LYS A 429 1.77 33.00 14.96
C LYS A 429 2.53 31.80 15.52
N ASP A 430 2.46 31.59 16.84
CA ASP A 430 3.15 30.49 17.54
C ASP A 430 2.43 29.14 17.32
N LEU A 431 1.26 29.17 16.66
CA LEU A 431 0.43 28.01 16.28
C LEU A 431 0.46 27.73 14.76
N MET A 432 1.14 28.55 13.97
CA MET A 432 1.24 28.38 12.50
C MET A 432 2.14 27.20 12.10
N ASN A 433 3.15 26.88 12.90
CA ASN A 433 4.06 25.77 12.64
C ASN A 433 3.75 24.60 13.60
N THR A 434 3.27 23.48 13.07
CA THR A 434 2.94 22.29 13.88
C THR A 434 4.17 21.47 14.27
N SER A 435 5.28 21.57 13.53
CA SER A 435 6.53 20.82 13.78
C SER A 435 7.62 21.66 14.46
N GLY A 436 7.34 22.93 14.78
CA GLY A 436 8.33 23.88 15.32
C GLY A 436 8.83 23.60 16.73
N GLY A 437 8.12 22.78 17.52
CA GLY A 437 8.55 22.34 18.85
C GLY A 437 8.09 23.27 19.98
N THR A 438 6.91 22.99 20.51
CA THR A 438 6.22 23.72 21.60
C THR A 438 5.57 25.04 21.14
N PRO A 439 4.26 25.25 21.36
CA PRO A 439 3.31 24.34 22.00
C PRO A 439 2.90 23.14 21.13
N LEU A 440 3.26 23.13 19.84
CA LEU A 440 2.91 22.06 18.91
C LEU A 440 4.14 21.23 18.52
N CYS A 441 3.97 19.92 18.34
CA CYS A 441 4.98 19.03 17.78
C CYS A 441 4.31 17.80 17.11
N TYR A 442 3.68 18.03 15.96
CA TYR A 442 3.04 16.99 15.16
C TYR A 442 3.07 17.30 13.66
N ILE A 443 2.84 16.28 12.85
CA ILE A 443 2.51 16.38 11.42
C ILE A 443 1.19 15.63 11.18
N ALA A 444 0.33 16.17 10.33
CA ALA A 444 -0.89 15.45 9.96
C ALA A 444 -0.55 14.36 8.95
N SER A 445 -0.81 13.09 9.30
CA SER A 445 -0.55 11.98 8.39
C SER A 445 -1.50 12.06 7.18
N LEU A 446 -0.97 12.46 6.04
CA LEU A 446 -1.56 12.17 4.73
C LEU A 446 -1.60 10.65 4.53
N ILE A 447 -2.56 10.16 3.74
CA ILE A 447 -2.42 8.83 3.12
C ILE A 447 -1.36 8.97 2.02
N MET A 448 -0.09 8.95 2.43
CA MET A 448 1.03 8.99 1.51
C MET A 448 1.34 7.61 0.97
N ILE A 449 1.98 7.59 -0.20
CA ILE A 449 2.73 6.44 -0.67
C ILE A 449 3.95 6.30 0.27
N ASP A 450 3.82 5.48 1.32
CA ASP A 450 4.89 5.28 2.29
C ASP A 450 5.88 4.24 1.79
N PHE A 451 7.15 4.65 1.67
CA PHE A 451 8.27 3.78 1.34
C PHE A 451 9.12 3.41 2.56
N THR A 452 8.70 3.84 3.76
CA THR A 452 9.35 3.49 5.02
C THR A 452 9.08 2.04 5.34
N LEU A 453 10.14 1.23 5.45
CA LEU A 453 9.98 -0.15 5.86
C LEU A 453 9.28 -0.23 7.25
N SER A 454 8.40 -1.21 7.44
CA SER A 454 7.84 -1.54 8.75
C SER A 454 8.93 -2.06 9.72
N SER A 455 8.59 -2.24 10.99
CA SER A 455 9.45 -2.93 11.96
C SER A 455 9.73 -4.38 11.54
N SER A 456 8.74 -5.10 11.01
CA SER A 456 8.90 -6.47 10.51
C SER A 456 9.77 -6.53 9.25
N GLN A 457 9.60 -5.59 8.33
CA GLN A 457 10.38 -5.49 7.09
C GLN A 457 11.85 -5.14 7.35
N ARG A 458 12.13 -4.25 8.32
CA ARG A 458 13.49 -4.04 8.82
C ARG A 458 14.06 -5.33 9.42
N ALA A 459 13.33 -5.98 10.33
CA ALA A 459 13.79 -7.21 10.96
C ALA A 459 14.07 -8.34 9.94
N ALA A 460 13.20 -8.54 8.94
CA ALA A 460 13.40 -9.52 7.88
C ALA A 460 14.67 -9.24 7.05
N ARG A 461 14.88 -7.97 6.65
CA ARG A 461 16.10 -7.51 5.97
C ARG A 461 17.35 -7.73 6.83
N ASP A 462 17.32 -7.29 8.09
CA ASP A 462 18.48 -7.28 8.97
C ASP A 462 18.87 -8.70 9.43
N ASN A 463 17.88 -9.58 9.64
CA ASN A 463 18.10 -11.00 9.86
C ASN A 463 18.70 -11.68 8.62
N ALA A 464 18.21 -11.36 7.41
CA ALA A 464 18.75 -11.92 6.17
C ALA A 464 20.19 -11.45 5.88
N ALA A 465 20.50 -10.18 6.09
CA ALA A 465 21.87 -9.65 5.98
C ALA A 465 22.81 -10.28 7.03
N THR A 466 22.32 -10.50 8.25
CA THR A 466 23.06 -11.20 9.31
C THR A 466 23.35 -12.65 8.92
N PHE A 467 22.34 -13.41 8.46
CA PHE A 467 22.52 -14.77 7.96
C PHE A 467 23.49 -14.82 6.78
N ALA A 468 23.30 -13.97 5.77
CA ALA A 468 24.13 -13.94 4.56
C ALA A 468 25.62 -13.70 4.90
N SER A 469 25.90 -12.69 5.72
CA SER A 469 27.26 -12.30 6.10
C SER A 469 27.96 -13.26 7.08
N GLN A 470 27.20 -14.08 7.83
CA GLN A 470 27.74 -15.08 8.76
C GLN A 470 27.81 -16.51 8.19
N VAL A 471 26.92 -16.87 7.24
CA VAL A 471 26.74 -18.23 6.74
C VAL A 471 27.17 -18.39 5.28
N LEU A 472 26.81 -17.45 4.41
CA LEU A 472 27.07 -17.54 2.96
C LEU A 472 28.42 -16.93 2.56
N ARG A 473 28.89 -15.92 3.30
CA ARG A 473 30.17 -15.26 3.07
C ARG A 473 31.33 -16.26 3.06
N GLY A 474 32.13 -16.24 1.99
CA GLY A 474 33.26 -17.15 1.79
C GLY A 474 32.90 -18.52 1.22
N ALA A 475 31.61 -18.85 1.03
CA ALA A 475 31.20 -20.10 0.37
C ALA A 475 31.75 -20.18 -1.07
N TYR A 476 31.77 -19.04 -1.79
CA TYR A 476 32.39 -18.93 -3.12
C TYR A 476 33.86 -19.38 -3.12
N ASP A 477 34.68 -18.86 -2.19
CA ASP A 477 36.10 -19.21 -2.07
C ASP A 477 36.31 -20.65 -1.59
N ALA A 478 35.31 -21.26 -0.95
CA ALA A 478 35.32 -22.68 -0.59
C ALA A 478 35.01 -23.57 -1.80
N TYR A 479 33.84 -23.39 -2.45
CA TYR A 479 33.41 -24.29 -3.52
C TYR A 479 34.21 -24.12 -4.82
N THR A 480 34.73 -22.93 -5.12
CA THR A 480 35.51 -22.72 -6.38
C THR A 480 36.82 -23.52 -6.45
N LYS A 481 37.32 -24.01 -5.31
CA LYS A 481 38.46 -24.94 -5.23
C LYS A 481 38.13 -26.35 -5.76
N LEU A 482 36.85 -26.68 -5.90
CA LEU A 482 36.36 -27.97 -6.42
C LEU A 482 36.12 -27.91 -7.95
N PRO A 483 36.10 -29.05 -8.66
CA PRO A 483 35.81 -29.11 -10.09
C PRO A 483 34.49 -28.44 -10.48
N ASN A 484 34.44 -27.83 -11.68
CA ASN A 484 33.20 -27.28 -12.25
C ASN A 484 32.41 -28.37 -12.99
N ASP A 485 32.02 -29.44 -12.30
CA ASP A 485 31.39 -30.63 -12.89
C ASP A 485 29.86 -30.64 -12.78
N GLY A 486 29.25 -29.55 -12.29
CA GLY A 486 27.82 -29.46 -12.00
C GLY A 486 27.36 -30.25 -10.75
N LYS A 487 28.27 -30.91 -10.02
CA LYS A 487 27.97 -31.79 -8.87
C LYS A 487 28.79 -31.44 -7.63
N SER A 488 30.11 -31.54 -7.69
CA SER A 488 31.04 -31.40 -6.56
C SER A 488 30.87 -30.07 -5.82
N ARG A 489 30.70 -28.97 -6.57
CA ARG A 489 30.46 -27.63 -6.02
C ARG A 489 29.15 -27.59 -5.24
N PHE A 490 28.04 -28.03 -5.84
CA PHE A 490 26.74 -28.09 -5.20
C PHE A 490 26.77 -28.90 -3.89
N LEU A 491 27.25 -30.15 -3.95
CA LEU A 491 27.29 -31.05 -2.79
C LEU A 491 28.08 -30.48 -1.61
N SER A 492 29.16 -29.73 -1.86
CA SER A 492 29.94 -29.08 -0.80
C SER A 492 29.14 -28.06 0.03
N THR A 493 28.05 -27.52 -0.53
CA THR A 493 27.22 -26.48 0.11
C THR A 493 26.04 -27.01 0.91
N ARG A 494 25.83 -28.34 0.97
CA ARG A 494 24.78 -28.95 1.80
C ARG A 494 24.76 -28.44 3.25
N HIS A 495 25.94 -28.30 3.86
CA HIS A 495 26.08 -27.79 5.24
C HIS A 495 25.61 -26.32 5.42
N LEU A 496 25.45 -25.56 4.33
CA LEU A 496 24.87 -24.21 4.33
C LEU A 496 23.34 -24.25 4.27
N PHE A 497 22.76 -25.27 3.62
CA PHE A 497 21.32 -25.55 3.67
C PHE A 497 20.89 -26.07 5.05
N GLU A 498 21.72 -26.87 5.70
CA GLU A 498 21.48 -27.34 7.08
C GLU A 498 21.44 -26.14 8.04
N LYS A 499 22.35 -25.16 7.87
CA LYS A 499 22.29 -23.86 8.56
C LYS A 499 21.08 -23.00 8.16
N ALA A 500 20.71 -22.94 6.88
CA ALA A 500 19.54 -22.20 6.40
C ALA A 500 18.22 -22.73 6.97
N THR A 501 18.11 -24.05 7.11
CA THR A 501 16.96 -24.73 7.70
C THR A 501 16.89 -24.48 9.21
N THR A 502 18.02 -24.63 9.91
CA THR A 502 18.14 -24.33 11.35
C THR A 502 17.86 -22.85 11.67
N ALA A 503 18.28 -21.93 10.81
CA ALA A 503 18.01 -20.48 10.93
C ALA A 503 16.58 -20.08 10.50
N GLY A 504 15.72 -21.03 10.12
CA GLY A 504 14.34 -20.77 9.71
C GLY A 504 14.19 -20.16 8.31
N VAL A 505 15.27 -19.97 7.54
CA VAL A 505 15.22 -19.40 6.18
C VAL A 505 14.38 -20.28 5.27
N VAL A 506 14.57 -21.60 5.30
CA VAL A 506 13.75 -22.54 4.49
C VAL A 506 12.27 -22.49 4.92
N LYS A 507 11.98 -22.41 6.23
CA LYS A 507 10.62 -22.28 6.74
C LYS A 507 9.95 -20.95 6.36
N SER A 508 10.74 -19.89 6.16
CA SER A 508 10.25 -18.60 5.63
C SER A 508 9.86 -18.62 4.15
N LEU A 509 10.20 -19.69 3.42
CA LEU A 509 9.73 -19.91 2.04
C LEU A 509 8.33 -20.54 1.98
N VAL A 510 7.75 -20.94 3.12
CA VAL A 510 6.40 -21.54 3.21
C VAL A 510 5.44 -20.52 3.85
N PRO A 511 4.22 -20.31 3.30
CA PRO A 511 3.23 -19.41 3.89
C PRO A 511 2.74 -19.83 5.29
N PRO A 512 2.32 -18.89 6.15
CA PRO A 512 1.83 -19.20 7.51
C PRO A 512 0.60 -20.12 7.53
N HIS A 513 -0.29 -20.05 6.54
CA HIS A 513 -1.48 -20.90 6.47
C HIS A 513 -1.18 -22.38 6.21
N LEU A 514 0.06 -22.71 5.79
CA LEU A 514 0.57 -24.09 5.71
C LEU A 514 1.55 -24.42 6.86
N GLY A 515 1.67 -23.57 7.88
CA GLY A 515 2.54 -23.78 9.05
C GLY A 515 3.97 -23.24 8.91
N GLY A 516 4.26 -22.51 7.83
CA GLY A 516 5.53 -21.83 7.60
C GLY A 516 5.66 -20.51 8.34
N THR A 517 6.71 -19.74 8.01
CA THR A 517 6.98 -18.40 8.59
C THR A 517 7.24 -17.35 7.52
N GLY A 518 6.72 -17.54 6.31
CA GLY A 518 6.79 -16.53 5.25
C GLY A 518 6.02 -15.26 5.61
N GLY A 519 6.67 -14.11 5.44
CA GLY A 519 6.05 -12.80 5.56
C GLY A 519 5.38 -12.37 4.25
N THR A 520 5.23 -11.06 4.08
CA THR A 520 4.80 -10.43 2.84
C THR A 520 5.78 -10.69 1.68
N LEU A 521 5.31 -10.56 0.43
CA LEU A 521 6.20 -10.62 -0.74
C LEU A 521 7.25 -9.50 -0.74
N LEU A 522 6.97 -8.36 -0.09
CA LEU A 522 7.95 -7.30 0.16
C LEU A 522 9.08 -7.78 1.10
N GLU A 523 8.75 -8.50 2.18
CA GLU A 523 9.74 -9.12 3.05
C GLU A 523 10.55 -10.19 2.32
N ALA A 524 9.91 -11.03 1.50
CA ALA A 524 10.61 -12.00 0.66
C ALA A 524 11.58 -11.35 -0.34
N ALA A 525 11.21 -10.20 -0.93
CA ALA A 525 12.07 -9.42 -1.82
C ALA A 525 13.27 -8.78 -1.08
N LEU A 526 13.06 -8.29 0.14
CA LEU A 526 14.13 -7.79 1.02
C LEU A 526 15.11 -8.91 1.40
N VAL A 527 14.60 -10.06 1.86
CA VAL A 527 15.41 -11.24 2.17
C VAL A 527 16.22 -11.68 0.95
N THR A 528 15.57 -11.81 -0.21
CA THR A 528 16.21 -12.19 -1.47
C THR A 528 17.36 -11.25 -1.84
N LYS A 529 17.16 -9.93 -1.71
CA LYS A 529 18.19 -8.91 -1.95
C LYS A 529 19.43 -9.15 -1.08
N GLU A 530 19.27 -9.31 0.24
CA GLU A 530 20.43 -9.41 1.12
C GLU A 530 21.16 -10.76 0.99
N LEU A 531 20.44 -11.86 0.71
CA LEU A 531 21.08 -13.15 0.39
C LEU A 531 21.90 -13.09 -0.91
N PHE A 532 21.34 -12.51 -1.98
CA PHE A 532 22.04 -12.34 -3.27
C PHE A 532 23.19 -11.33 -3.22
N ALA A 533 23.22 -10.42 -2.23
CA ALA A 533 24.27 -9.42 -2.09
C ALA A 533 25.60 -9.99 -1.56
N GLU A 534 25.57 -11.06 -0.75
CA GLU A 534 26.78 -11.72 -0.22
C GLU A 534 27.22 -12.93 -1.07
N GLU A 535 26.32 -13.87 -1.35
CA GLU A 535 26.64 -15.04 -2.20
C GLU A 535 25.42 -15.53 -3.00
N PRO A 536 25.24 -15.04 -4.24
CA PRO A 536 24.08 -15.37 -5.06
C PRO A 536 24.08 -16.80 -5.62
N GLY A 537 25.18 -17.56 -5.55
CA GLY A 537 25.28 -18.96 -5.94
C GLY A 537 24.40 -19.88 -5.08
N VAL A 538 24.70 -19.94 -3.79
CA VAL A 538 23.97 -20.73 -2.79
C VAL A 538 22.60 -20.10 -2.51
N ALA A 539 22.50 -18.76 -2.53
CA ALA A 539 21.21 -18.09 -2.39
C ALA A 539 20.20 -18.47 -3.48
N LEU A 540 20.62 -18.61 -4.75
CA LEU A 540 19.74 -19.13 -5.81
C LEU A 540 19.23 -20.52 -5.46
N ASN A 541 20.11 -21.45 -5.07
CA ASN A 541 19.71 -22.83 -4.80
C ASN A 541 18.75 -22.91 -3.59
N ILE A 542 18.97 -22.12 -2.53
CA ILE A 542 18.06 -22.00 -1.39
C ILE A 542 16.71 -21.44 -1.85
N LEU A 543 16.70 -20.35 -2.62
CA LEU A 543 15.46 -19.72 -3.10
C LEU A 543 14.75 -20.54 -4.20
N THR A 544 15.46 -21.43 -4.89
CA THR A 544 14.85 -22.41 -5.81
C THR A 544 13.92 -23.39 -5.08
N ILE A 545 14.09 -23.57 -3.75
CA ILE A 545 13.12 -24.30 -2.93
C ILE A 545 11.74 -23.63 -3.01
N SER A 546 11.64 -22.28 -2.95
CA SER A 546 10.33 -21.63 -3.06
C SER A 546 9.71 -21.86 -4.43
N LEU A 547 10.50 -21.78 -5.52
CA LEU A 547 10.03 -22.08 -6.88
C LEU A 547 9.51 -23.53 -7.04
N GLY A 548 10.14 -24.51 -6.37
CA GLY A 548 9.65 -25.89 -6.32
C GLY A 548 8.38 -26.07 -5.48
N LEU A 549 8.16 -25.23 -4.47
CA LEU A 549 6.97 -25.24 -3.60
C LEU A 549 5.80 -24.42 -4.17
N MET A 550 6.06 -23.41 -4.99
CA MET A 550 5.03 -22.51 -5.56
C MET A 550 3.86 -23.26 -6.22
N PRO A 551 4.05 -24.30 -7.05
CA PRO A 551 2.93 -25.04 -7.63
C PRO A 551 2.08 -25.75 -6.57
N VAL A 552 2.66 -26.23 -5.46
CA VAL A 552 1.88 -26.82 -4.37
C VAL A 552 1.08 -25.74 -3.65
N VAL A 553 1.72 -24.63 -3.29
CA VAL A 553 1.11 -23.49 -2.59
C VAL A 553 -0.05 -22.87 -3.39
N PHE A 554 0.11 -22.73 -4.71
CA PHE A 554 -0.88 -22.10 -5.59
C PHE A 554 -1.81 -23.08 -6.33
N SER A 555 -1.64 -24.39 -6.15
CA SER A 555 -2.59 -25.38 -6.69
C SER A 555 -3.94 -25.32 -5.99
N GLY A 556 -5.00 -25.74 -6.70
CA GLY A 556 -6.29 -26.07 -6.10
C GLY A 556 -6.31 -27.43 -5.38
N ALA A 557 -5.15 -28.04 -5.13
CA ALA A 557 -5.06 -29.31 -4.42
C ALA A 557 -5.49 -29.13 -2.95
N GLY A 558 -6.21 -30.11 -2.40
CA GLY A 558 -6.75 -30.03 -1.05
C GLY A 558 -5.67 -29.73 0.01
N ALA A 559 -5.99 -28.87 0.98
CA ALA A 559 -5.02 -28.35 1.95
C ALA A 559 -4.32 -29.44 2.81
N GLU A 560 -4.87 -30.65 2.86
CA GLU A 560 -4.20 -31.83 3.42
C GLU A 560 -2.99 -32.26 2.58
N LEU A 561 -3.13 -32.37 1.25
CA LEU A 561 -2.02 -32.66 0.35
C LEU A 561 -0.96 -31.54 0.40
N GLN A 562 -1.39 -30.28 0.40
CA GLN A 562 -0.47 -29.14 0.52
C GLN A 562 0.36 -29.26 1.80
N ARG A 563 -0.27 -29.49 2.96
CA ARG A 563 0.44 -29.70 4.23
C ARG A 563 1.34 -30.94 4.23
N LYS A 564 0.92 -32.05 3.59
CA LYS A 564 1.76 -33.26 3.41
C LYS A 564 3.03 -32.95 2.62
N LEU A 565 2.90 -32.22 1.52
CA LEU A 565 4.00 -31.92 0.59
C LEU A 565 4.96 -30.85 1.11
N VAL A 566 4.49 -29.81 1.83
CA VAL A 566 5.39 -28.82 2.46
C VAL A 566 6.00 -29.31 3.78
N GLY A 567 5.48 -30.39 4.37
CA GLY A 567 5.88 -30.91 5.69
C GLY A 567 7.39 -31.04 5.94
N PRO A 568 8.22 -31.54 4.99
CA PRO A 568 9.68 -31.59 5.16
C PRO A 568 10.32 -30.21 5.39
N PHE A 569 9.79 -29.17 4.75
CA PHE A 569 10.31 -27.80 4.75
C PHE A 569 9.90 -26.97 5.99
N LEU A 570 9.02 -27.53 6.84
CA LEU A 570 8.60 -26.93 8.11
C LEU A 570 9.50 -27.29 9.30
N LYS A 571 10.41 -28.26 9.11
CA LYS A 571 11.37 -28.73 10.11
C LYS A 571 12.50 -27.72 10.32
N ALA A 572 13.15 -27.79 11.48
CA ALA A 572 14.32 -26.98 11.82
C ALA A 572 15.66 -27.73 11.63
N GLU A 573 15.64 -28.86 10.92
CA GLU A 573 16.76 -29.78 10.76
C GLU A 573 16.82 -30.35 9.33
N GLY A 574 18.00 -30.83 8.91
CA GLY A 574 18.24 -31.34 7.57
C GLY A 574 18.42 -30.24 6.52
N ALA A 575 18.41 -30.64 5.24
CA ALA A 575 18.54 -29.76 4.09
C ALA A 575 17.54 -30.14 3.00
N PRO A 576 16.22 -30.02 3.25
CA PRO A 576 15.20 -30.45 2.30
C PRO A 576 15.24 -29.60 1.03
N LEU A 577 15.14 -30.25 -0.12
CA LEU A 577 15.20 -29.64 -1.44
C LEU A 577 13.85 -29.73 -2.16
N ALA A 578 13.44 -28.62 -2.77
CA ALA A 578 12.36 -28.61 -3.76
C ALA A 578 12.87 -28.13 -5.12
N ALA A 579 12.26 -28.65 -6.20
CA ALA A 579 12.61 -28.34 -7.58
C ALA A 579 11.36 -28.28 -8.49
N LEU A 580 11.33 -27.30 -9.41
CA LEU A 580 10.34 -27.22 -10.48
C LEU A 580 10.91 -27.81 -11.77
N GLN A 581 10.52 -29.06 -12.06
CA GLN A 581 10.96 -29.85 -13.21
C GLN A 581 10.17 -29.45 -14.47
N TRP A 582 10.49 -28.28 -15.03
CA TRP A 582 9.82 -27.72 -16.21
C TRP A 582 10.61 -27.92 -17.52
N SER A 583 11.84 -27.39 -17.57
CA SER A 583 12.67 -27.27 -18.78
C SER A 583 13.20 -28.62 -19.29
N GLU A 584 13.43 -28.72 -20.60
CA GLU A 584 13.74 -29.98 -21.31
C GLU A 584 14.95 -29.87 -22.23
N PRO A 585 15.64 -30.99 -22.55
CA PRO A 585 16.78 -30.99 -23.47
C PRO A 585 16.49 -30.44 -24.87
N GLY A 586 15.25 -30.56 -25.36
CA GLY A 586 14.79 -29.96 -26.62
C GLY A 586 14.42 -28.47 -26.52
N GLY A 587 14.45 -27.88 -25.32
CA GLY A 587 13.91 -26.55 -25.04
C GLY A 587 12.40 -26.55 -24.80
N THR A 588 11.91 -25.53 -24.09
CA THR A 588 10.48 -25.41 -23.69
C THR A 588 9.87 -24.05 -24.02
N ALA A 589 10.41 -23.33 -25.01
CA ALA A 589 9.78 -22.11 -25.52
C ALA A 589 8.48 -22.43 -26.29
N ASN A 590 8.52 -23.49 -27.10
CA ASN A 590 7.44 -23.97 -27.97
C ASN A 590 6.54 -25.01 -27.28
N PHE A 591 6.53 -25.05 -25.94
CA PHE A 591 5.92 -26.15 -25.18
C PHE A 591 4.40 -26.29 -25.37
N MET A 592 3.74 -25.19 -25.78
CA MET A 592 2.30 -25.10 -26.11
C MET A 592 2.04 -24.71 -27.57
N GLU A 593 3.01 -24.90 -28.46
CA GLU A 593 2.81 -24.60 -29.89
C GLU A 593 1.88 -25.64 -30.52
N VAL A 594 0.74 -25.18 -31.04
CA VAL A 594 -0.21 -26.00 -31.80
C VAL A 594 0.49 -26.56 -33.04
N GLY A 595 0.50 -27.89 -33.20
CA GLY A 595 1.26 -28.58 -34.25
C GLY A 595 2.79 -28.65 -34.02
N GLY A 596 3.31 -28.07 -32.94
CA GLY A 596 4.68 -28.27 -32.49
C GLY A 596 4.87 -29.61 -31.78
N MET A 597 6.12 -30.02 -31.49
CA MET A 597 6.35 -31.28 -30.76
C MET A 597 5.90 -31.23 -29.29
N GLY A 598 5.71 -30.03 -28.73
CA GLY A 598 5.27 -29.81 -27.35
C GLY A 598 6.25 -30.33 -26.29
N VAL A 599 5.75 -30.50 -25.07
CA VAL A 599 6.49 -31.14 -23.96
C VAL A 599 6.78 -32.61 -24.31
N GLN A 600 8.04 -33.02 -24.19
CA GLN A 600 8.53 -34.37 -24.44
C GLN A 600 8.43 -35.26 -23.19
N THR A 601 8.45 -34.68 -21.99
CA THR A 601 8.03 -35.37 -20.77
C THR A 601 6.52 -35.56 -20.80
N THR A 602 6.12 -36.80 -21.04
CA THR A 602 4.71 -37.20 -21.12
C THR A 602 4.29 -37.90 -19.85
N ALA A 603 3.01 -37.78 -19.51
CA ALA A 603 2.36 -38.56 -18.47
C ALA A 603 1.13 -39.23 -19.08
N ARG A 604 1.03 -40.56 -19.05
CA ARG A 604 -0.19 -41.28 -19.43
C ARG A 604 -0.94 -41.67 -18.15
N PHE A 605 -2.23 -41.35 -18.05
CA PHE A 605 -3.03 -41.90 -16.96
C PHE A 605 -3.27 -43.40 -17.15
N ASP A 606 -3.15 -44.15 -16.07
CA ASP A 606 -3.45 -45.57 -16.00
C ASP A 606 -4.59 -45.82 -15.02
N GLY A 607 -5.78 -46.07 -15.56
CA GLY A 607 -7.02 -46.16 -14.79
C GLY A 607 -7.19 -47.46 -14.02
N GLU A 608 -6.40 -48.50 -14.32
CA GLU A 608 -6.40 -49.75 -13.54
C GLU A 608 -5.55 -49.61 -12.26
N ASP A 609 -4.43 -48.89 -12.35
CA ASP A 609 -3.49 -48.66 -11.24
C ASP A 609 -3.69 -47.31 -10.50
N GLY A 610 -4.59 -46.44 -10.97
CA GLY A 610 -4.83 -45.11 -10.38
C GLY A 610 -3.62 -44.16 -10.46
N CYS A 611 -2.75 -44.34 -11.46
CA CYS A 611 -1.44 -43.69 -11.52
C CYS A 611 -1.17 -43.01 -12.86
N TRP A 612 -0.48 -41.88 -12.83
CA TRP A 612 0.21 -41.33 -14.00
C TRP A 612 1.53 -42.07 -14.23
N VAL A 613 1.73 -42.59 -15.44
CA VAL A 613 3.01 -43.18 -15.88
C VAL A 613 3.80 -42.10 -16.62
N VAL A 614 4.85 -41.58 -15.99
CA VAL A 614 5.68 -40.47 -16.49
C VAL A 614 6.89 -41.01 -17.25
N ASN A 615 7.12 -40.50 -18.47
CA ASN A 615 8.23 -40.83 -19.34
C ASN A 615 8.79 -39.58 -20.03
N GLY A 616 10.12 -39.38 -19.97
CA GLY A 616 10.82 -38.32 -20.69
C GLY A 616 12.03 -37.78 -19.92
N GLU A 617 12.48 -36.58 -20.25
CA GLU A 617 13.69 -35.98 -19.66
C GLU A 617 13.54 -34.50 -19.37
N LYS A 618 14.09 -34.06 -18.24
CA LYS A 618 14.15 -32.66 -17.79
C LYS A 618 15.60 -32.21 -17.62
N ILE A 619 15.84 -30.90 -17.62
CA ILE A 619 17.16 -30.29 -17.47
C ILE A 619 17.01 -28.86 -16.91
N TRP A 620 18.08 -28.27 -16.36
CA TRP A 620 18.11 -26.93 -15.75
C TRP A 620 17.26 -26.74 -14.49
N ALA A 621 16.49 -27.74 -14.06
CA ALA A 621 15.71 -27.68 -12.83
C ALA A 621 16.62 -27.76 -11.59
N GLY A 622 16.98 -26.59 -11.06
CA GLY A 622 17.81 -26.46 -9.86
C GLY A 622 17.30 -27.32 -8.70
N ASN A 623 18.24 -27.91 -7.95
CA ASN A 623 18.02 -28.87 -6.86
C ASN A 623 17.44 -30.24 -7.29
N GLY A 624 16.95 -30.41 -8.53
CA GLY A 624 16.16 -31.58 -8.95
C GLY A 624 16.86 -32.93 -8.83
N ALA A 625 18.19 -32.95 -8.75
CA ALA A 625 18.99 -34.16 -8.51
C ALA A 625 18.87 -34.73 -7.08
N GLY A 626 18.46 -33.92 -6.10
CA GLY A 626 18.70 -34.22 -4.69
C GLY A 626 20.20 -34.15 -4.31
N TRP A 627 20.52 -34.44 -3.05
CA TRP A 627 21.91 -34.50 -2.57
C TRP A 627 22.64 -35.80 -2.95
N ASP A 628 21.90 -36.85 -3.33
CA ASP A 628 22.42 -38.18 -3.67
C ASP A 628 22.44 -38.44 -5.19
N GLY A 629 21.59 -37.76 -5.96
CA GLY A 629 21.36 -38.00 -7.39
C GLY A 629 20.08 -38.79 -7.69
N ASN A 630 19.30 -39.15 -6.66
CA ASN A 630 18.04 -39.89 -6.78
C ASN A 630 16.80 -39.01 -6.51
N GLY A 631 16.95 -37.69 -6.63
CA GLY A 631 15.83 -36.74 -6.65
C GLY A 631 15.69 -35.94 -5.36
N ALA A 632 15.19 -34.71 -5.51
CA ALA A 632 14.88 -33.81 -4.39
C ALA A 632 13.74 -34.35 -3.51
N ASP A 633 13.67 -33.91 -2.25
CA ASP A 633 12.60 -34.24 -1.29
C ASP A 633 11.20 -34.01 -1.87
N LEU A 634 11.06 -32.97 -2.71
CA LEU A 634 9.90 -32.72 -3.54
C LEU A 634 10.31 -32.22 -4.94
N GLN A 635 9.80 -32.85 -5.98
CA GLN A 635 9.88 -32.36 -7.35
C GLN A 635 8.47 -32.10 -7.88
N VAL A 636 8.21 -30.95 -8.52
CA VAL A 636 6.98 -30.76 -9.29
C VAL A 636 7.32 -30.91 -10.76
N VAL A 637 6.83 -31.98 -11.39
CA VAL A 637 7.12 -32.31 -12.79
C VAL A 637 6.01 -31.78 -13.68
N PHE A 638 6.38 -30.92 -14.62
CA PHE A 638 5.48 -30.46 -15.67
C PHE A 638 5.54 -31.42 -16.86
N CYS A 639 4.42 -32.06 -17.15
CA CYS A 639 4.24 -33.06 -18.19
C CYS A 639 3.20 -32.60 -19.20
N ARG A 640 3.18 -33.24 -20.38
CA ARG A 640 2.00 -33.28 -21.25
C ARG A 640 1.27 -34.61 -21.08
N ASP A 641 -0.05 -34.56 -20.94
CA ASP A 641 -0.91 -35.73 -20.98
C ASP A 641 -0.74 -36.45 -22.33
N ALA A 642 -0.36 -37.72 -22.29
CA ALA A 642 -0.10 -38.53 -23.48
C ALA A 642 -1.36 -38.77 -24.33
N ALA A 643 -2.55 -38.64 -23.72
CA ALA A 643 -3.85 -38.83 -24.38
C ALA A 643 -4.51 -37.50 -24.82
N ALA A 644 -3.90 -36.34 -24.53
CA ALA A 644 -4.49 -35.05 -24.88
C ALA A 644 -4.36 -34.68 -26.37
N ASP A 645 -5.32 -33.87 -26.81
CA ASP A 645 -5.46 -33.31 -28.15
C ASP A 645 -4.24 -32.45 -28.52
N ALA A 646 -3.51 -32.81 -29.57
CA ALA A 646 -2.32 -32.10 -30.04
C ALA A 646 -2.65 -30.72 -30.64
N GLU A 647 -3.90 -30.47 -31.04
CA GLU A 647 -4.39 -29.16 -31.44
C GLU A 647 -4.66 -28.25 -30.22
N LYS A 648 -4.66 -28.81 -28.99
CA LYS A 648 -4.92 -28.11 -27.73
C LYS A 648 -3.90 -28.50 -26.65
N PRO A 649 -2.60 -28.18 -26.83
CA PRO A 649 -1.57 -28.53 -25.85
C PRO A 649 -1.79 -27.92 -24.46
N VAL A 650 -2.63 -26.86 -24.35
CA VAL A 650 -3.09 -26.28 -23.08
C VAL A 650 -3.93 -27.26 -22.25
N ASP A 651 -4.89 -27.95 -22.86
CA ASP A 651 -5.76 -28.92 -22.19
C ASP A 651 -4.95 -30.15 -21.70
N GLY A 652 -3.85 -30.42 -22.40
CA GLY A 652 -2.87 -31.46 -22.10
C GLY A 652 -1.77 -31.08 -21.10
N ALA A 653 -1.70 -29.85 -20.56
CA ALA A 653 -0.76 -29.54 -19.49
C ALA A 653 -1.06 -30.38 -18.23
N VAL A 654 -0.05 -30.94 -17.56
CA VAL A 654 -0.21 -31.61 -16.26
C VAL A 654 0.96 -31.26 -15.35
N LEU A 655 0.68 -30.72 -14.16
CA LEU A 655 1.66 -30.58 -13.08
C LEU A 655 1.45 -31.71 -12.06
N LEU A 656 2.47 -32.53 -11.84
CA LEU A 656 2.48 -33.64 -10.87
C LEU A 656 3.46 -33.35 -9.75
N ALA A 657 3.04 -33.47 -8.50
CA ALA A 657 3.95 -33.56 -7.37
C ALA A 657 4.58 -34.96 -7.32
N VAL A 658 5.89 -35.00 -7.15
CA VAL A 658 6.70 -36.21 -6.98
C VAL A 658 7.52 -36.01 -5.71
N PRO A 659 6.94 -36.27 -4.52
CA PRO A 659 7.71 -36.33 -3.29
C PRO A 659 8.67 -37.53 -3.36
N ARG A 660 9.81 -37.44 -2.67
CA ARG A 660 10.88 -38.45 -2.74
C ARG A 660 10.41 -39.89 -2.48
N SER A 661 9.42 -40.10 -1.61
CA SER A 661 8.87 -41.45 -1.36
C SER A 661 8.31 -42.10 -2.62
N VAL A 662 7.67 -41.34 -3.53
CA VAL A 662 7.15 -41.88 -4.80
C VAL A 662 8.29 -42.36 -5.71
N ILE A 663 9.49 -41.78 -5.61
CA ILE A 663 10.67 -42.27 -6.34
C ILE A 663 11.20 -43.55 -5.68
N ASP A 664 11.32 -43.57 -4.35
CA ASP A 664 11.81 -44.73 -3.60
C ASP A 664 10.80 -45.92 -3.60
N GLU A 665 9.52 -45.66 -3.86
CA GLU A 665 8.43 -46.65 -4.06
C GLU A 665 8.43 -47.24 -5.49
N ASN A 666 9.15 -46.64 -6.44
CA ASN A 666 9.24 -47.11 -7.83
C ASN A 666 10.48 -48.00 -8.07
N PRO A 667 10.51 -48.80 -9.17
CA PRO A 667 11.67 -49.62 -9.51
C PRO A 667 12.95 -48.80 -9.73
N GLU A 668 14.11 -49.38 -9.38
CA GLU A 668 15.42 -48.76 -9.55
C GLU A 668 15.64 -48.30 -11.02
N GLY A 669 16.03 -47.04 -11.20
CA GLY A 669 16.22 -46.42 -12.51
C GLY A 669 14.99 -45.77 -13.14
N ALA A 670 13.81 -45.85 -12.49
CA ALA A 670 12.60 -45.11 -12.90
C ALA A 670 12.77 -43.57 -12.82
N PHE A 671 13.64 -43.10 -11.92
CA PHE A 671 14.26 -41.78 -11.95
C PHE A 671 15.77 -41.93 -12.05
N GLY A 672 16.47 -40.89 -12.53
CA GLY A 672 17.92 -40.77 -12.33
C GLY A 672 18.56 -39.64 -13.14
N VAL A 673 19.70 -39.14 -12.65
CA VAL A 673 20.53 -38.18 -13.38
C VAL A 673 21.20 -38.85 -14.59
N VAL A 674 21.01 -38.27 -15.77
CA VAL A 674 21.65 -38.67 -17.04
C VAL A 674 22.99 -37.98 -17.21
N GLU A 675 23.06 -36.68 -16.89
CA GLU A 675 24.20 -35.82 -17.20
C GLU A 675 24.26 -34.64 -16.23
N TYR A 676 25.31 -34.55 -15.41
CA TYR A 676 25.63 -33.29 -14.73
C TYR A 676 26.31 -32.34 -15.72
N ARG A 677 25.88 -31.08 -15.73
CA ARG A 677 26.42 -30.05 -16.63
C ARG A 677 27.10 -28.96 -15.85
N GLU A 678 28.23 -28.51 -16.37
CA GLU A 678 28.86 -27.29 -15.89
C GLU A 678 28.05 -26.06 -16.32
N THR A 679 28.09 -25.03 -15.48
CA THR A 679 27.59 -23.69 -15.81
C THR A 679 28.74 -22.69 -15.72
N PRO A 680 28.80 -21.65 -16.58
CA PRO A 680 29.79 -20.58 -16.47
C PRO A 680 29.39 -19.52 -15.43
N GLY A 681 28.13 -19.54 -14.98
CA GLY A 681 27.53 -18.67 -13.97
C GLY A 681 26.66 -19.48 -13.01
N PHE A 682 26.50 -19.03 -11.75
CA PHE A 682 26.05 -19.88 -10.64
C PHE A 682 26.77 -21.25 -10.65
N THR A 683 28.10 -21.27 -10.58
CA THR A 683 28.93 -22.50 -10.67
C THR A 683 28.71 -23.54 -9.56
N VAL A 684 27.82 -23.25 -8.62
CA VAL A 684 27.36 -24.11 -7.52
C VAL A 684 25.91 -24.59 -7.72
N HIS A 685 25.23 -24.16 -8.79
CA HIS A 685 23.88 -24.58 -9.15
C HIS A 685 23.89 -25.99 -9.74
N CYS A 686 22.92 -26.81 -9.34
CA CYS A 686 22.76 -28.18 -9.82
C CYS A 686 21.38 -28.32 -10.47
N GLY A 687 21.32 -28.07 -11.77
CA GLY A 687 20.17 -28.35 -12.63
C GLY A 687 20.54 -29.34 -13.75
N PRO A 688 20.91 -30.59 -13.41
CA PRO A 688 21.40 -31.56 -14.37
C PRO A 688 20.27 -32.11 -15.26
N ARG A 689 20.66 -32.86 -16.29
CA ARG A 689 19.71 -33.64 -17.10
C ARG A 689 19.27 -34.86 -16.29
N VAL A 690 17.96 -35.03 -16.11
CA VAL A 690 17.35 -36.17 -15.42
C VAL A 690 16.36 -36.87 -16.34
N ALA A 691 16.17 -38.18 -16.13
CA ALA A 691 15.22 -38.99 -16.89
C ALA A 691 14.17 -39.63 -15.99
N PHE A 692 12.96 -39.71 -16.53
CA PHE A 692 11.80 -40.41 -15.98
C PHE A 692 11.50 -41.59 -16.89
N ARG A 693 11.47 -42.81 -16.35
CA ARG A 693 11.32 -44.07 -17.10
C ARG A 693 10.23 -44.92 -16.47
N ASN A 694 9.01 -44.80 -17.00
CA ASN A 694 7.80 -45.39 -16.44
C ASN A 694 7.58 -45.08 -14.95
N LEU A 695 7.97 -43.88 -14.50
CA LEU A 695 7.77 -43.46 -13.11
C LEU A 695 6.26 -43.37 -12.83
N ARG A 696 5.75 -44.22 -11.94
CA ARG A 696 4.35 -44.26 -11.53
C ARG A 696 4.09 -43.27 -10.41
N VAL A 697 3.24 -42.29 -10.65
CA VAL A 697 2.87 -41.22 -9.72
C VAL A 697 1.36 -41.30 -9.44
N PRO A 698 0.92 -41.65 -8.22
CA PRO A 698 -0.51 -41.75 -7.88
C PRO A 698 -1.30 -40.48 -8.19
N GLU A 699 -2.55 -40.63 -8.67
CA GLU A 699 -3.40 -39.50 -9.12
C GLU A 699 -3.52 -38.37 -8.09
N MET A 700 -3.55 -38.73 -6.79
CA MET A 700 -3.65 -37.81 -5.65
C MET A 700 -2.56 -36.73 -5.58
N TYR A 701 -1.50 -36.83 -6.38
CA TYR A 701 -0.43 -35.83 -6.48
C TYR A 701 -0.58 -34.85 -7.67
N THR A 702 -1.68 -34.91 -8.42
CA THR A 702 -1.97 -33.97 -9.52
C THR A 702 -2.28 -32.57 -8.97
N LEU A 703 -1.64 -31.52 -9.51
CA LEU A 703 -1.70 -30.15 -8.99
C LEU A 703 -2.51 -29.16 -9.86
N ALA A 704 -2.18 -29.03 -11.16
CA ALA A 704 -2.71 -27.97 -12.04
C ALA A 704 -2.42 -28.21 -13.54
N ARG A 705 -2.96 -27.32 -14.42
CA ARG A 705 -2.76 -27.30 -15.88
C ARG A 705 -2.58 -25.81 -16.42
N GLY A 706 -1.33 -25.28 -16.62
CA GLY A 706 -0.95 -23.94 -17.24
C GLY A 706 0.12 -23.08 -16.49
N GLN A 707 0.65 -21.85 -16.84
CA GLN A 707 0.90 -21.01 -18.08
C GLN A 707 1.91 -19.80 -17.85
N ASP A 708 2.01 -18.70 -18.66
CA ASP A 708 3.32 -18.07 -19.13
C ASP A 708 3.57 -16.49 -19.36
N ALA A 709 4.81 -15.83 -19.31
CA ALA A 709 5.34 -14.66 -20.17
C ALA A 709 6.80 -13.91 -20.08
N ASP A 710 7.51 -13.52 -21.21
CA ASP A 710 8.99 -13.22 -21.58
C ASP A 710 9.61 -11.83 -22.19
N ASP A 711 10.82 -11.72 -22.85
CA ASP A 711 11.64 -10.52 -23.34
C ASP A 711 12.87 -10.83 -24.33
N SER A 712 13.72 -9.86 -24.76
CA SER A 712 15.19 -9.79 -24.38
C SER A 712 16.20 -8.88 -25.19
N ARG A 713 17.27 -8.42 -24.49
CA ARG A 713 18.74 -8.38 -24.85
C ARG A 713 19.49 -7.22 -25.60
N GLY A 714 20.82 -7.17 -25.37
CA GLY A 714 21.91 -6.70 -26.28
C GLY A 714 22.43 -5.22 -26.21
N GLY A 715 23.74 -4.96 -26.40
CA GLY A 715 24.29 -3.60 -26.66
C GLY A 715 25.82 -3.36 -26.57
N ARG A 716 26.29 -2.10 -26.76
CA ARG A 716 27.70 -1.76 -27.15
C ARG A 716 28.44 -0.55 -26.52
N VAL A 717 27.90 0.16 -25.53
CA VAL A 717 28.79 0.97 -24.65
C VAL A 717 29.49 0.00 -23.71
N LYS A 718 30.16 0.50 -22.66
CA LYS A 718 29.83 0.16 -21.27
C LYS A 718 28.97 1.39 -20.65
N VAL A 719 27.66 1.34 -20.40
CA VAL A 719 26.53 2.24 -19.98
C VAL A 719 26.71 2.83 -18.56
N ALA A 720 27.95 3.02 -18.16
CA ALA A 720 28.41 4.01 -17.19
C ALA A 720 28.43 5.43 -17.78
N GLU A 721 29.09 5.53 -18.94
CA GLU A 721 30.10 6.58 -19.12
C GLU A 721 30.03 7.38 -20.44
N ARG A 722 29.13 7.04 -21.38
CA ARG A 722 28.67 7.98 -22.45
C ARG A 722 27.49 8.81 -21.92
N GLN A 723 26.98 9.78 -22.70
CA GLN A 723 25.67 10.37 -22.37
C GLN A 723 24.56 9.31 -22.41
N SER A 724 24.50 8.48 -23.46
CA SER A 724 23.58 7.34 -23.67
C SER A 724 23.70 6.19 -22.65
N ALA A 725 24.29 6.48 -21.50
CA ALA A 725 24.95 5.56 -20.61
C ALA A 725 24.90 6.11 -19.18
N ALA A 726 25.12 7.41 -18.96
CA ALA A 726 24.38 8.11 -17.93
C ALA A 726 22.86 7.90 -18.13
N ASP A 727 22.33 8.10 -19.34
CA ASP A 727 20.91 7.93 -19.70
C ASP A 727 20.37 6.52 -19.44
N LEU A 728 21.21 5.48 -19.58
CA LEU A 728 20.79 4.09 -19.39
C LEU A 728 21.29 3.47 -18.06
N LEU A 729 22.13 4.17 -17.27
CA LEU A 729 22.17 4.00 -15.81
C LEU A 729 20.97 4.66 -15.15
N VAL A 730 20.58 5.85 -15.61
CA VAL A 730 19.34 6.52 -15.23
C VAL A 730 18.17 5.65 -15.66
N SER A 731 18.13 5.13 -16.90
CA SER A 731 17.08 4.19 -17.29
C SER A 731 17.17 2.85 -16.56
N LEU A 732 18.35 2.36 -16.15
CA LEU A 732 18.47 1.15 -15.32
C LEU A 732 17.95 1.41 -13.90
N LYS A 733 18.29 2.55 -13.29
CA LYS A 733 17.81 2.98 -11.98
C LYS A 733 16.30 3.20 -12.02
N THR A 734 15.80 3.97 -12.99
CA THR A 734 14.38 4.15 -13.26
C THR A 734 13.70 2.81 -13.52
N ARG A 735 14.28 1.88 -14.31
CA ARG A 735 13.73 0.52 -14.52
C ARG A 735 13.64 -0.29 -13.25
N ILE A 736 14.69 -0.28 -12.44
CA ILE A 736 14.73 -0.99 -11.15
C ILE A 736 13.73 -0.37 -10.17
N ASP A 737 13.58 0.95 -10.18
CA ASP A 737 12.61 1.66 -9.34
C ASP A 737 11.18 1.43 -9.85
N THR A 738 10.88 1.57 -11.13
CA THR A 738 9.53 1.34 -11.69
C THR A 738 9.14 -0.12 -11.65
N ALA A 739 10.04 -1.07 -11.91
CA ALA A 739 9.76 -2.50 -11.71
C ALA A 739 9.51 -2.82 -10.23
N ARG A 740 10.27 -2.22 -9.31
CA ARG A 740 10.03 -2.35 -7.86
C ARG A 740 8.69 -1.72 -7.45
N LEU A 741 8.40 -0.51 -7.89
CA LEU A 741 7.15 0.22 -7.60
C LEU A 741 5.94 -0.52 -8.18
N LEU A 742 6.03 -1.04 -9.40
CA LEU A 742 4.96 -1.80 -10.05
C LEU A 742 4.78 -3.18 -9.40
N ALA A 743 5.85 -3.86 -8.99
CA ALA A 743 5.77 -5.09 -8.21
C ALA A 743 5.18 -4.85 -6.80
N TRP A 744 5.53 -3.74 -6.14
CA TRP A 744 4.95 -3.34 -4.86
C TRP A 744 3.48 -2.95 -4.99
N ARG A 745 3.11 -2.23 -6.06
CA ARG A 745 1.72 -1.89 -6.39
C ARG A 745 0.88 -3.13 -6.65
N ALA A 746 1.41 -4.07 -7.45
CA ALA A 746 0.76 -5.34 -7.78
C ALA A 746 0.60 -6.25 -6.56
N ALA A 747 1.63 -6.38 -5.72
CA ALA A 747 1.52 -7.10 -4.45
C ALA A 747 0.46 -6.46 -3.54
N SER A 748 0.49 -5.13 -3.36
CA SER A 748 -0.52 -4.42 -2.56
C SER A 748 -1.93 -4.54 -3.15
N ALA A 749 -2.10 -4.61 -4.47
CA ALA A 749 -3.40 -4.83 -5.10
C ALA A 749 -3.94 -6.23 -4.82
N LEU A 750 -3.07 -7.24 -4.91
CA LEU A 750 -3.40 -8.63 -4.65
C LEU A 750 -3.73 -8.88 -3.17
N ASP A 751 -2.93 -8.33 -2.25
CA ASP A 751 -3.15 -8.39 -0.79
C ASP A 751 -4.48 -7.73 -0.36
N ARG A 752 -5.01 -6.81 -1.17
CA ARG A 752 -6.28 -6.10 -0.95
C ARG A 752 -7.47 -6.68 -1.72
N GLY A 753 -7.24 -7.64 -2.63
CA GLY A 753 -8.29 -8.19 -3.49
C GLY A 753 -8.84 -7.22 -4.54
N GLU A 754 -8.05 -6.25 -5.00
CA GLU A 754 -8.46 -5.27 -6.00
C GLU A 754 -8.76 -5.95 -7.37
N LYS A 755 -9.84 -5.56 -8.07
CA LYS A 755 -10.35 -6.26 -9.29
C LYS A 755 -9.26 -6.50 -10.34
N ASN A 756 -8.38 -5.53 -10.55
CA ASN A 756 -7.33 -5.57 -11.55
C ASN A 756 -5.98 -6.12 -11.03
N ALA A 757 -5.90 -6.69 -9.82
CA ALA A 757 -4.66 -7.20 -9.25
C ALA A 757 -3.96 -8.24 -10.14
N VAL A 758 -4.71 -9.09 -10.85
CA VAL A 758 -4.19 -10.07 -11.82
C VAL A 758 -3.57 -9.39 -13.05
N GLU A 759 -4.15 -8.26 -13.47
CA GLU A 759 -3.59 -7.43 -14.53
C GLU A 759 -2.30 -6.75 -14.04
N LEU A 760 -2.32 -6.08 -12.88
CA LEU A 760 -1.14 -5.44 -12.28
C LEU A 760 0.00 -6.43 -12.04
N CYS A 761 -0.28 -7.65 -11.57
CA CYS A 761 0.71 -8.72 -11.45
C CYS A 761 1.28 -9.11 -12.82
N SER A 762 0.44 -9.18 -13.85
CA SER A 762 0.88 -9.48 -15.21
C SER A 762 1.70 -8.34 -15.82
N GLN A 763 1.31 -7.08 -15.61
CA GLN A 763 2.09 -5.89 -15.98
C GLN A 763 3.42 -5.85 -15.23
N ALA A 764 3.45 -6.14 -13.92
CA ALA A 764 4.66 -6.21 -13.11
C ALA A 764 5.60 -7.32 -13.57
N LYS A 765 5.07 -8.48 -13.97
CA LYS A 765 5.84 -9.58 -14.56
C LYS A 765 6.41 -9.16 -15.92
N ILE A 766 5.58 -8.71 -16.87
CA ILE A 766 5.98 -8.22 -18.19
C ILE A 766 7.06 -7.13 -18.05
N TYR A 767 6.71 -6.02 -17.41
CA TYR A 767 7.61 -4.89 -17.29
C TYR A 767 8.83 -5.24 -16.44
N GLY A 768 8.68 -5.97 -15.34
CA GLY A 768 9.80 -6.32 -14.46
C GLY A 768 10.81 -7.24 -15.13
N SER A 769 10.36 -8.28 -15.84
CA SER A 769 11.27 -9.16 -16.59
C SER A 769 11.84 -8.48 -17.83
N GLU A 770 11.04 -7.71 -18.57
CA GLU A 770 11.53 -6.94 -19.72
C GLU A 770 12.50 -5.83 -19.29
N ALA A 771 12.24 -5.16 -18.18
CA ALA A 771 13.15 -4.22 -17.56
C ALA A 771 14.36 -4.91 -16.94
N ALA A 772 14.34 -6.22 -16.71
CA ALA A 772 15.47 -6.98 -16.19
C ALA A 772 16.41 -7.52 -17.28
N VAL A 773 15.96 -7.97 -18.46
CA VAL A 773 16.90 -8.25 -19.57
C VAL A 773 17.15 -7.05 -20.45
N LYS A 774 16.25 -6.08 -20.54
CA LYS A 774 16.63 -4.75 -21.03
C LYS A 774 17.56 -4.04 -20.05
N GLY A 775 17.34 -4.22 -18.74
CA GLY A 775 18.18 -3.67 -17.67
C GLY A 775 19.53 -4.38 -17.55
N VAL A 776 19.60 -5.70 -17.69
CA VAL A 776 20.86 -6.45 -17.75
C VAL A 776 21.47 -6.43 -19.14
N ALA A 777 20.72 -6.21 -20.22
CA ALA A 777 21.33 -5.74 -21.46
C ALA A 777 22.02 -4.40 -21.19
N GLU A 778 21.30 -3.41 -20.65
CA GLU A 778 21.80 -2.10 -20.24
C GLU A 778 23.01 -2.26 -19.30
N ALA A 779 22.99 -3.21 -18.36
CA ALA A 779 24.11 -3.54 -17.47
C ALA A 779 25.20 -4.45 -18.07
N MET A 780 24.95 -5.15 -19.18
CA MET A 780 25.96 -5.85 -20.00
C MET A 780 26.63 -4.87 -20.94
N ARG A 781 25.91 -3.80 -21.26
CA ARG A 781 26.40 -2.65 -21.97
C ARG A 781 26.71 -1.45 -21.06
N VAL A 782 27.11 -1.55 -19.73
CA VAL A 782 27.65 -0.75 -18.47
C VAL A 782 29.13 -0.21 -18.03
N VAL A 783 30.39 -0.22 -18.58
CA VAL A 783 31.70 -0.99 -18.46
C VAL A 783 32.61 -0.97 -19.76
N GLY A 784 33.03 -2.12 -20.31
CA GLY A 784 33.36 -2.32 -21.74
C GLY A 784 33.06 -3.74 -22.28
N ILE A 785 33.74 -4.16 -23.37
CA ILE A 785 33.78 -5.56 -23.89
C ILE A 785 34.18 -6.58 -22.80
N GLU A 786 34.85 -6.12 -21.74
CA GLU A 786 35.12 -6.82 -20.48
C GLU A 786 33.91 -7.60 -19.91
N SER A 787 32.68 -7.19 -20.19
CA SER A 787 31.45 -7.90 -19.75
C SER A 787 31.21 -9.25 -20.42
N TYR A 788 31.95 -9.53 -21.49
CA TYR A 788 31.97 -10.81 -22.18
C TYR A 788 33.06 -11.75 -21.64
N THR A 789 33.84 -11.31 -20.64
CA THR A 789 34.86 -12.13 -19.97
C THR A 789 34.34 -12.73 -18.67
N SER A 790 34.97 -13.82 -18.20
CA SER A 790 34.70 -14.42 -16.89
C SER A 790 35.15 -13.56 -15.70
N ARG A 791 35.76 -12.39 -15.94
CA ARG A 791 36.29 -11.49 -14.90
C ARG A 791 35.21 -10.68 -14.19
N TYR A 792 34.03 -10.56 -14.80
CA TYR A 792 32.88 -9.85 -14.25
C TYR A 792 31.62 -10.71 -14.40
N PRO A 793 30.62 -10.58 -13.52
CA PRO A 793 29.46 -11.47 -13.52
C PRO A 793 28.50 -11.28 -14.71
N PHE A 794 28.86 -10.57 -15.78
CA PHE A 794 27.89 -10.20 -16.82
C PHE A 794 27.54 -11.33 -17.79
N ALA A 795 28.47 -12.19 -18.19
CA ALA A 795 28.15 -13.40 -18.96
C ALA A 795 27.17 -14.31 -18.19
N ARG A 796 27.35 -14.39 -16.86
CA ARG A 796 26.44 -15.02 -15.90
C ARG A 796 25.09 -14.29 -15.84
N LEU A 797 25.07 -13.02 -15.42
CA LEU A 797 23.88 -12.16 -15.26
C LEU A 797 22.99 -12.16 -16.52
N VAL A 798 23.56 -12.24 -17.72
CA VAL A 798 22.79 -12.30 -18.97
C VAL A 798 22.04 -13.61 -19.15
N GLN A 799 22.56 -14.73 -18.64
CA GLN A 799 21.88 -16.02 -18.65
C GLN A 799 20.78 -16.07 -17.59
N GLU A 800 21.03 -15.53 -16.37
CA GLU A 800 19.98 -15.37 -15.34
C GLU A 800 18.89 -14.41 -15.82
N ALA A 801 19.29 -13.23 -16.32
CA ALA A 801 18.36 -12.24 -16.80
C ALA A 801 17.59 -12.77 -18.00
N ALA A 802 18.21 -13.36 -19.01
CA ALA A 802 17.49 -13.89 -20.18
C ALA A 802 16.54 -15.06 -19.86
N VAL A 803 16.53 -15.60 -18.63
CA VAL A 803 15.52 -16.56 -18.18
C VAL A 803 14.41 -15.95 -17.31
N LEU A 804 14.63 -14.83 -16.61
CA LEU A 804 13.57 -14.07 -15.88
C LEU A 804 12.26 -13.85 -16.66
N PRO A 805 12.32 -13.68 -18.00
CA PRO A 805 11.16 -13.53 -18.82
C PRO A 805 10.63 -14.90 -19.27
N ILE A 806 11.37 -15.79 -19.96
CA ILE A 806 10.86 -17.12 -20.39
C ILE A 806 10.47 -18.09 -19.28
N PHE A 807 11.01 -17.96 -18.07
CA PHE A 807 10.50 -18.70 -16.91
C PHE A 807 9.27 -17.99 -16.32
N ASP A 808 8.44 -18.69 -15.55
CA ASP A 808 7.08 -18.19 -15.31
C ASP A 808 6.38 -17.88 -16.69
N GLY A 809 6.88 -18.60 -17.73
CA GLY A 809 6.63 -18.79 -19.19
C GLY A 809 6.94 -17.67 -20.24
N GLY A 810 6.63 -17.84 -21.55
CA GLY A 810 6.94 -16.97 -22.74
C GLY A 810 5.92 -15.88 -23.24
N ASN A 811 6.33 -14.67 -23.67
CA ASN A 811 5.58 -13.39 -23.42
C ASN A 811 4.32 -13.24 -24.20
N GLN A 812 4.61 -13.23 -25.49
CA GLN A 812 3.64 -13.04 -26.52
C GLN A 812 2.57 -14.16 -26.41
N GLY A 813 2.92 -15.26 -25.70
CA GLY A 813 2.07 -16.36 -25.21
C GLY A 813 0.98 -15.97 -24.21
N VAL A 814 1.26 -15.62 -22.93
CA VAL A 814 0.19 -15.45 -21.91
C VAL A 814 0.11 -14.15 -21.09
N ARG A 815 1.10 -13.60 -20.35
CA ARG A 815 0.83 -12.35 -19.55
C ARG A 815 0.31 -11.22 -20.46
N ARG A 816 0.81 -11.07 -21.70
CA ARG A 816 0.24 -10.13 -22.69
C ARG A 816 -1.13 -10.52 -23.25
N ARG A 817 -1.60 -11.74 -23.03
CA ARG A 817 -2.99 -12.18 -23.29
C ARG A 817 -3.87 -12.06 -22.05
N VAL A 818 -3.33 -12.16 -20.84
CA VAL A 818 -4.03 -11.85 -19.57
C VAL A 818 -4.35 -10.35 -19.53
N VAL A 819 -3.35 -9.50 -19.76
CA VAL A 819 -3.57 -8.04 -19.86
C VAL A 819 -4.52 -7.72 -21.03
N GLN A 820 -4.34 -8.32 -22.22
CA GLN A 820 -5.30 -8.13 -23.32
C GLN A 820 -6.72 -8.58 -22.95
N ARG A 821 -6.89 -9.67 -22.20
CA ARG A 821 -8.21 -10.18 -21.81
C ARG A 821 -8.91 -9.19 -20.88
N ALA A 822 -8.20 -8.69 -19.86
CA ALA A 822 -8.70 -7.62 -18.99
C ALA A 822 -9.09 -6.38 -19.80
N MET A 823 -8.21 -5.91 -20.68
CA MET A 823 -8.47 -4.77 -21.60
C MET A 823 -9.63 -4.97 -22.60
N MET A 824 -10.20 -6.18 -22.68
CA MET A 824 -11.33 -6.53 -23.56
C MET A 824 -12.61 -6.85 -22.77
N GLU A 825 -12.61 -6.72 -21.44
CA GLU A 825 -13.80 -6.82 -20.61
C GLU A 825 -14.68 -5.57 -20.81
N ALA A 826 -16.01 -5.74 -20.82
CA ALA A 826 -16.95 -4.67 -21.17
C ALA A 826 -17.03 -3.56 -20.10
N ASP A 827 -16.54 -3.83 -18.89
CA ASP A 827 -16.40 -2.93 -17.75
C ASP A 827 -14.92 -2.70 -17.37
N TYR A 828 -14.02 -2.77 -18.36
CA TYR A 828 -12.61 -2.40 -18.21
C TYR A 828 -12.45 -0.89 -18.12
N ASP A 829 -11.89 -0.42 -17.00
CA ASP A 829 -11.50 0.97 -16.77
C ASP A 829 -9.99 1.03 -16.44
N PRO A 830 -9.15 1.64 -17.30
CA PRO A 830 -7.71 1.77 -17.07
C PRO A 830 -7.36 2.75 -15.93
N PHE A 831 -8.34 3.45 -15.34
CA PHE A 831 -8.14 4.45 -14.30
C PHE A 831 -9.01 4.24 -13.04
N ALA A 832 -9.62 3.06 -12.86
CA ALA A 832 -10.40 2.70 -11.66
C ALA A 832 -9.60 2.72 -10.34
N GLU A 833 -8.27 2.89 -10.41
CA GLU A 833 -7.38 3.12 -9.26
C GLU A 833 -7.23 4.60 -8.88
N LEU A 834 -7.63 5.51 -9.77
CA LEU A 834 -7.42 6.97 -9.67
C LEU A 834 -8.75 7.72 -9.54
N ASP A 835 -9.77 7.30 -10.29
CA ASP A 835 -11.15 7.76 -10.16
C ASP A 835 -11.98 6.63 -9.52
N ASP A 836 -12.68 6.93 -8.42
CA ASP A 836 -13.61 6.02 -7.72
C ASP A 836 -14.95 5.93 -8.48
N SER A 837 -14.87 5.68 -9.79
CA SER A 837 -16.01 5.61 -10.72
C SER A 837 -16.68 4.24 -10.72
N SER A 838 -17.09 3.78 -9.54
CA SER A 838 -18.08 2.70 -9.38
C SER A 838 -19.51 3.16 -9.76
N THR A 839 -19.65 3.80 -10.92
CA THR A 839 -20.89 4.33 -11.48
C THR A 839 -21.39 3.49 -12.66
N SER A 840 -22.11 2.42 -12.35
CA SER A 840 -22.92 1.62 -13.28
C SER A 840 -24.28 1.28 -12.66
#